data_AF-A0A1Y6KFM3-F1
#
_entry.id   AF-A0A1Y6KFM3-F1
#
_cell.length_a   1.000
_cell.length_b   1.000
_cell.length_c   1.000
_cell.angle_alpha   90.00
_cell.angle_beta   90.00
_cell.angle_gamma   90.00
#
_symmetry.space_group_name_H-M   'P 1'
#
loop_
_entity.id
_entity.type
_entity.pdbx_description
1 polymer ?
#
loop_
_entity_poly.entity_id
_entity_poly.type
_entity_poly.pdbx_seq_one_letter_code
_entity_poly.pdbx_strand_id
1 'polypeptide(L)'
;MVPTVARPPVDTQPNLGSDGAGDRRSRPRLPPPSRVPTQEGPQGLRFDFNDGCRVMLPDTGQPWRVRLSDLETANVLFDIELRSGHVNSSKRYFVPFRVEVWSGHELLLRHDYDAAGRDVLIQFPVGTLGDIIGWLSYAIKFKELHQCRLTCAMGEALIPLFRSAYPDVGFVTHELVEAERYYATYSVGLFFDDTDLVHHPRDFRQVGLHTTAAHILGVDPAEQPPRVALSEDSPPIAEPYVCIAVQATTQCKHWNHPGGWDRIVGFLKATGYRVVCIDQKADRSHGPFRTQIPRDAEDQTGDRPLTERARWLKHAALFVGLSSGLSWLAWAVGTPVVLISGFTHPSNEFATPYRIINYHACNGCWHDAHHRFDHEDALWCPRWKGTPRQFECTRLITAEQVEGALRRIPGFGQGLRPQPNLQPSNVQPPRGDPAFAATSASAGAEEPVALAALLAQPHGDVPRGGLAVGVTVAAGRLSDQAAAQIAAGDAAANASDLVTALQSYKQTIDIVRYLTQAEPDNALFQRNLSVALNRIGAVLFVQRNLQGAHAAYSASLAIVQKLTAANLANPSFQRDLAWCHALLADVLTDQGRHAEAFDQRRSNAALITRLANAAPDDLALQQLLATSYQRLGDAFVPLGNIDGALTVYRISLGLTKRGLDASGQDPAWNQIYTTLLQKIRAALLAQRQLAPQS
;
A
#
# COMPACT_ATOMS: atom_id res chain seq x y z
N MET A 1 44.26 -45.39 -25.72
CA MET A 1 43.28 -45.10 -26.79
C MET A 1 41.91 -44.90 -26.15
N VAL A 2 41.45 -43.66 -25.99
CA VAL A 2 40.03 -43.24 -26.08
C VAL A 2 40.05 -41.74 -26.46
N PRO A 3 39.22 -41.27 -27.42
CA PRO A 3 39.49 -40.09 -28.22
C PRO A 3 38.69 -38.83 -27.79
N THR A 4 39.24 -37.68 -28.18
CA THR A 4 38.66 -36.34 -28.19
C THR A 4 37.57 -36.19 -29.26
N VAL A 5 36.45 -35.53 -28.94
CA VAL A 5 35.42 -35.05 -29.90
C VAL A 5 34.92 -33.70 -29.37
N ALA A 6 35.40 -32.56 -29.88
CA ALA A 6 35.00 -31.81 -31.08
C ALA A 6 33.72 -30.95 -30.91
N ARG A 7 33.89 -29.63 -31.03
CA ARG A 7 32.83 -28.59 -31.12
C ARG A 7 32.10 -28.68 -32.47
N PRO A 8 30.77 -28.45 -32.53
CA PRO A 8 30.05 -28.14 -33.76
C PRO A 8 29.89 -26.61 -33.98
N PRO A 9 29.49 -26.17 -35.19
CA PRO A 9 30.13 -25.05 -35.89
C PRO A 9 29.36 -23.73 -35.90
N VAL A 10 30.09 -22.69 -36.33
CA VAL A 10 29.62 -21.35 -36.71
C VAL A 10 29.10 -21.40 -38.15
N ASP A 11 27.88 -20.91 -38.36
CA ASP A 11 27.32 -20.40 -39.64
C ASP A 11 25.91 -19.87 -39.32
N THR A 12 25.32 -18.83 -39.91
CA THR A 12 25.68 -17.67 -40.74
C THR A 12 24.47 -16.73 -40.57
N GLN A 13 24.68 -15.41 -40.47
CA GLN A 13 23.57 -14.43 -40.46
C GLN A 13 22.82 -14.43 -41.81
N PRO A 14 21.57 -13.98 -41.80
CA PRO A 14 21.27 -12.78 -42.57
C PRO A 14 20.70 -11.67 -41.69
N ASN A 15 21.22 -10.48 -41.98
CA ASN A 15 20.98 -9.19 -41.37
C ASN A 15 19.55 -8.69 -41.67
N LEU A 16 18.96 -7.90 -40.75
CA LEU A 16 18.35 -6.57 -40.99
C LEU A 16 17.47 -6.13 -39.81
N GLY A 17 17.82 -4.98 -39.20
CA GLY A 17 16.83 -4.04 -38.65
C GLY A 17 16.84 -3.77 -37.13
N SER A 18 17.55 -2.70 -36.76
CA SER A 18 17.24 -1.71 -35.69
C SER A 18 16.97 -2.15 -34.23
N ASP A 19 17.65 -1.39 -33.36
CA ASP A 19 17.44 -1.18 -31.91
C ASP A 19 18.21 -2.12 -30.96
N GLY A 20 19.41 -1.64 -30.60
CA GLY A 20 20.28 -2.22 -29.59
C GLY A 20 19.67 -2.14 -28.19
N ALA A 21 18.80 -3.09 -27.87
CA ALA A 21 18.56 -3.57 -26.52
C ALA A 21 19.83 -4.29 -26.02
N GLY A 22 20.81 -3.51 -25.56
CA GLY A 22 21.98 -4.03 -24.88
C GLY A 22 21.61 -4.70 -23.55
N ASP A 23 22.08 -5.93 -23.39
CA ASP A 23 22.00 -6.82 -22.23
C ASP A 23 22.04 -6.08 -20.87
N ARG A 24 20.86 -5.90 -20.25
CA ARG A 24 20.71 -5.37 -18.87
C ARG A 24 20.90 -6.47 -17.84
N ARG A 25 21.99 -7.24 -17.91
CA ARG A 25 22.39 -8.13 -16.82
C ARG A 25 23.67 -7.63 -16.14
N SER A 26 23.50 -7.16 -14.91
CA SER A 26 24.48 -7.12 -13.81
C SER A 26 25.51 -5.97 -13.71
N ARG A 27 25.10 -4.70 -13.88
CA ARG A 27 25.81 -3.63 -13.13
C ARG A 27 25.24 -3.55 -11.70
N PRO A 28 26.09 -3.55 -10.66
CA PRO A 28 25.65 -3.26 -9.29
C PRO A 28 24.85 -1.95 -9.26
N ARG A 29 23.72 -1.91 -8.53
CA ARG A 29 22.90 -0.68 -8.40
C ARG A 29 23.64 0.47 -7.70
N LEU A 30 24.69 0.15 -6.95
CA LEU A 30 25.56 1.06 -6.22
C LEU A 30 27.02 0.59 -6.37
N PRO A 31 28.00 1.50 -6.40
CA PRO A 31 29.41 1.14 -6.42
C PRO A 31 29.79 0.19 -5.27
N PRO A 32 30.53 -0.90 -5.55
CA PRO A 32 31.04 -1.77 -4.50
C PRO A 32 32.17 -1.08 -3.72
N PRO A 33 32.39 -1.44 -2.44
CA PRO A 33 33.53 -0.95 -1.69
C PRO A 33 34.84 -1.50 -2.26
N SER A 34 35.99 -0.92 -1.88
CA SER A 34 37.29 -1.45 -2.29
C SER A 34 37.43 -2.91 -1.84
N ARG A 35 38.11 -3.73 -2.66
CA ARG A 35 38.32 -5.17 -2.38
C ARG A 35 39.17 -5.39 -1.13
N VAL A 36 40.08 -4.47 -0.84
CA VAL A 36 40.97 -4.50 0.31
C VAL A 36 40.53 -3.40 1.27
N PRO A 37 40.40 -3.69 2.59
CA PRO A 37 40.06 -2.64 3.53
C PRO A 37 41.07 -1.49 3.52
N THR A 38 40.58 -0.26 3.62
CA THR A 38 41.37 0.94 3.29
C THR A 38 42.33 1.37 4.40
N GLN A 39 42.10 0.97 5.66
CA GLN A 39 42.97 1.31 6.77
C GLN A 39 44.01 0.20 7.01
N GLU A 40 45.25 0.61 7.24
CA GLU A 40 46.34 -0.29 7.57
C GLU A 40 46.48 -0.44 9.08
N GLY A 41 46.80 -1.66 9.53
CA GLY A 41 47.10 -1.96 10.92
C GLY A 41 48.37 -2.80 11.09
N PRO A 42 48.72 -3.13 12.34
CA PRO A 42 49.91 -3.90 12.65
C PRO A 42 49.94 -5.26 11.96
N GLN A 43 51.15 -5.77 11.69
CA GLN A 43 51.36 -7.12 11.14
C GLN A 43 50.59 -7.39 9.83
N GLY A 44 50.34 -6.35 9.03
CA GLY A 44 49.68 -6.45 7.73
C GLY A 44 48.16 -6.65 7.79
N LEU A 45 47.55 -6.58 8.99
CA LEU A 45 46.09 -6.54 9.09
C LEU A 45 45.55 -5.26 8.46
N ARG A 46 44.32 -5.32 7.95
CA ARG A 46 43.63 -4.15 7.39
C ARG A 46 42.19 -4.10 7.88
N PHE A 47 41.64 -2.91 8.01
CA PHE A 47 40.23 -2.72 8.41
C PHE A 47 39.62 -1.49 7.74
N ASP A 48 38.30 -1.39 7.71
CA ASP A 48 37.56 -0.16 7.36
C ASP A 48 36.08 -0.28 7.75
N PHE A 49 35.31 0.75 7.38
CA PHE A 49 33.86 0.83 7.60
C PHE A 49 33.10 1.00 6.29
N ASN A 50 33.62 0.42 5.20
CA ASN A 50 33.04 0.49 3.88
C ASN A 50 32.08 -0.70 3.67
N ASP A 51 30.77 -0.42 3.58
CA ASP A 51 29.72 -1.44 3.54
C ASP A 51 29.68 -2.30 4.82
N GLY A 52 29.63 -1.63 5.97
CA GLY A 52 29.77 -2.22 7.29
C GLY A 52 31.22 -2.27 7.77
N CYS A 53 31.46 -2.88 8.93
CA CYS A 53 32.79 -3.02 9.52
C CYS A 53 33.50 -4.24 8.92
N ARG A 54 34.68 -4.03 8.32
CA ARG A 54 35.46 -5.10 7.67
C ARG A 54 36.85 -5.19 8.26
N VAL A 55 37.32 -6.40 8.51
CA VAL A 55 38.69 -6.70 8.99
C VAL A 55 39.26 -7.82 8.12
N MET A 56 40.46 -7.61 7.59
CA MET A 56 41.21 -8.58 6.80
C MET A 56 42.50 -8.92 7.52
N LEU A 57 42.76 -10.22 7.68
CA LEU A 57 43.83 -10.76 8.49
C LEU A 57 44.74 -11.67 7.65
N PRO A 58 46.06 -11.40 7.59
CA PRO A 58 47.01 -12.29 6.93
C PRO A 58 47.28 -13.55 7.77
N ASP A 59 47.85 -14.60 7.16
CA ASP A 59 48.37 -15.74 7.91
C ASP A 59 49.75 -15.39 8.47
N THR A 60 49.83 -15.19 9.79
CA THR A 60 51.06 -14.91 10.54
C THR A 60 51.59 -16.14 11.27
N GLY A 61 50.95 -17.31 11.10
CA GLY A 61 51.26 -18.53 11.83
C GLY A 61 50.68 -18.59 13.25
N GLN A 62 50.07 -17.51 13.76
CA GLN A 62 49.37 -17.44 15.04
C GLN A 62 47.88 -17.18 14.82
N PRO A 63 46.97 -17.71 15.66
CA PRO A 63 45.56 -17.39 15.55
C PRO A 63 45.27 -15.94 15.94
N TRP A 64 44.38 -15.33 15.18
CA TRP A 64 43.78 -14.03 15.47
C TRP A 64 42.51 -14.21 16.28
N ARG A 65 42.24 -13.29 17.19
CA ARG A 65 40.90 -13.08 17.74
C ARG A 65 40.40 -11.71 17.28
N VAL A 66 39.18 -11.63 16.78
CA VAL A 66 38.54 -10.37 16.37
C VAL A 66 37.26 -10.19 17.14
N ARG A 67 37.09 -9.02 17.75
CA ARG A 67 35.84 -8.60 18.37
C ARG A 67 35.32 -7.33 17.73
N LEU A 68 34.05 -7.37 17.35
CA LEU A 68 33.29 -6.19 16.93
C LEU A 68 32.26 -5.87 18.01
N SER A 69 32.26 -4.65 18.51
CA SER A 69 31.31 -4.18 19.52
C SER A 69 30.62 -2.91 19.06
N ASP A 70 29.43 -2.64 19.60
CA ASP A 70 28.71 -1.39 19.43
C ASP A 70 29.11 -0.41 20.56
N LEU A 71 29.63 0.76 20.21
CA LEU A 71 30.05 1.77 21.18
C LEU A 71 28.89 2.41 21.94
N GLU A 72 27.69 2.47 21.35
CA GLU A 72 26.52 3.07 22.00
C GLU A 72 25.91 2.12 23.03
N THR A 73 25.79 0.85 22.68
CA THR A 73 25.12 -0.14 23.55
C THR A 73 26.09 -0.96 24.39
N ALA A 74 27.39 -0.84 24.15
CA ALA A 74 28.46 -1.66 24.74
C ALA A 74 28.33 -3.17 24.49
N ASN A 75 27.45 -3.58 23.57
CA ASN A 75 27.25 -4.99 23.24
C ASN A 75 28.37 -5.51 22.35
N VAL A 76 28.81 -6.73 22.64
CA VAL A 76 29.65 -7.50 21.71
C VAL A 76 28.75 -8.07 20.62
N LEU A 77 28.95 -7.61 19.39
CA LEU A 77 28.16 -8.03 18.24
C LEU A 77 28.73 -9.30 17.60
N PHE A 78 30.05 -9.46 17.67
CA PHE A 78 30.76 -10.59 17.09
C PHE A 78 32.11 -10.79 17.81
N ASP A 79 32.48 -12.04 18.14
CA ASP A 79 33.77 -12.40 18.76
C ASP A 79 34.19 -13.77 18.21
N ILE A 80 35.27 -13.81 17.44
CA ILE A 80 35.71 -15.02 16.71
C ILE A 80 37.22 -15.19 16.76
N GLU A 81 37.67 -16.45 16.69
CA GLU A 81 39.06 -16.81 16.43
C GLU A 81 39.23 -17.42 15.04
N LEU A 82 40.29 -17.01 14.32
CA LEU A 82 40.62 -17.51 12.98
C LEU A 82 42.11 -17.40 12.69
N ARG A 83 42.62 -18.27 11.81
CA ARG A 83 44.03 -18.24 11.40
C ARG A 83 44.36 -17.11 10.42
N SER A 84 43.47 -16.84 9.48
CA SER A 84 43.54 -15.75 8.51
C SER A 84 42.19 -15.62 7.80
N GLY A 85 41.95 -14.52 7.09
CA GLY A 85 40.74 -14.31 6.30
C GLY A 85 40.04 -12.99 6.58
N HIS A 86 38.72 -12.96 6.37
CA HIS A 86 37.90 -11.76 6.48
C HIS A 86 36.85 -11.90 7.57
N VAL A 87 36.68 -10.84 8.36
CA VAL A 87 35.58 -10.68 9.30
C VAL A 87 34.80 -9.44 8.89
N ASN A 88 33.51 -9.61 8.59
CA ASN A 88 32.62 -8.53 8.19
C ASN A 88 31.43 -8.49 9.14
N SER A 89 31.00 -7.29 9.55
CA SER A 89 29.71 -7.14 10.24
C SER A 89 28.58 -7.62 9.35
N SER A 90 27.52 -8.16 9.96
CA SER A 90 26.28 -8.48 9.24
C SER A 90 25.54 -7.21 8.82
N LYS A 91 25.52 -6.19 9.69
CA LYS A 91 24.85 -4.91 9.44
C LYS A 91 25.69 -3.99 8.56
N ARG A 92 25.03 -3.31 7.62
CA ARG A 92 25.60 -2.41 6.60
C ARG A 92 25.20 -0.94 6.80
N TYR A 93 24.19 -0.67 7.63
CA TYR A 93 23.87 0.69 8.09
C TYR A 93 24.89 1.18 9.12
N PHE A 94 24.80 2.46 9.49
CA PHE A 94 25.66 3.07 10.49
C PHE A 94 25.51 2.38 11.85
N VAL A 95 26.63 1.86 12.34
CA VAL A 95 26.81 1.43 13.72
C VAL A 95 28.18 1.98 14.15
N PRO A 96 28.28 2.62 15.32
CA PRO A 96 29.55 3.12 15.83
C PRO A 96 30.37 1.94 16.37
N PHE A 97 31.00 1.18 15.46
CA PHE A 97 31.74 -0.03 15.80
C PHE A 97 33.03 0.27 16.57
N ARG A 98 33.34 -0.57 17.54
CA ARG A 98 34.69 -0.81 18.05
C ARG A 98 35.24 -2.09 17.45
N VAL A 99 36.43 -2.01 16.89
CA VAL A 99 37.21 -3.15 16.38
C VAL A 99 38.34 -3.44 17.35
N GLU A 100 38.37 -4.65 17.90
CA GLU A 100 39.49 -5.13 18.68
C GLU A 100 40.07 -6.39 18.03
N VAL A 101 41.39 -6.42 17.85
CA VAL A 101 42.10 -7.55 17.24
C VAL A 101 43.26 -7.96 18.13
N TRP A 102 43.31 -9.24 18.49
CA TRP A 102 44.39 -9.85 19.24
C TRP A 102 45.15 -10.88 18.39
N SER A 103 46.43 -11.07 18.68
CA SER A 103 47.19 -12.26 18.29
C SER A 103 47.68 -12.96 19.55
N GLY A 104 47.23 -14.20 19.77
CA GLY A 104 47.37 -14.86 21.07
C GLY A 104 46.71 -14.04 22.19
N HIS A 105 47.49 -13.60 23.19
CA HIS A 105 47.00 -12.79 24.31
C HIS A 105 47.24 -11.27 24.15
N GLU A 106 47.97 -10.86 23.12
CA GLU A 106 48.33 -9.47 22.89
C GLU A 106 47.25 -8.74 22.09
N LEU A 107 46.74 -7.62 22.61
CA LEU A 107 45.83 -6.73 21.88
C LEU A 107 46.65 -5.88 20.90
N LEU A 108 46.55 -6.17 19.61
CA LEU A 108 47.32 -5.50 18.56
C LEU A 108 46.61 -4.27 17.99
N LEU A 109 45.28 -4.30 17.89
CA LEU A 109 44.48 -3.18 17.43
C LEU A 109 43.28 -2.98 18.35
N ARG A 110 43.05 -1.73 18.75
CA ARG A 110 41.76 -1.26 19.23
C ARG A 110 41.42 0.03 18.51
N HIS A 111 40.38 0.00 17.68
CA HIS A 111 39.93 1.14 16.89
C HIS A 111 38.45 1.40 17.14
N ASP A 112 38.14 2.59 17.65
CA ASP A 112 36.77 3.09 17.80
C ASP A 112 36.39 3.86 16.54
N TYR A 113 35.17 3.66 16.03
CA TYR A 113 34.69 4.41 14.88
C TYR A 113 34.85 5.92 15.12
N ASP A 114 35.58 6.59 14.24
CA ASP A 114 35.82 8.02 14.28
C ASP A 114 36.04 8.53 12.86
N ALA A 115 35.03 9.23 12.33
CA ALA A 115 35.05 9.79 10.99
C ALA A 115 35.50 11.27 10.96
N ALA A 116 35.85 11.86 12.11
CA ALA A 116 36.25 13.26 12.17
C ALA A 116 37.47 13.51 11.27
N GLY A 117 37.33 14.43 10.31
CA GLY A 117 38.37 14.73 9.35
C GLY A 117 38.80 13.53 8.48
N ARG A 118 37.94 12.53 8.27
CA ARG A 118 38.18 11.39 7.35
C ARG A 118 37.22 11.43 6.17
N ASP A 119 37.64 10.84 5.05
CA ASP A 119 36.81 10.77 3.85
C ASP A 119 35.70 9.73 4.02
N VAL A 120 34.44 10.16 3.88
CA VAL A 120 33.25 9.30 3.97
C VAL A 120 32.44 9.42 2.70
N LEU A 121 32.00 8.27 2.19
CA LEU A 121 31.11 8.19 1.04
C LEU A 121 29.68 7.89 1.51
N ILE A 122 28.72 8.70 1.08
CA ILE A 122 27.30 8.35 1.10
C ILE A 122 26.83 8.21 -0.34
N GLN A 123 26.34 7.03 -0.70
CA GLN A 123 25.93 6.75 -2.07
C GLN A 123 24.42 6.50 -2.18
N PHE A 124 23.82 7.14 -3.17
CA PHE A 124 22.41 7.04 -3.49
C PHE A 124 22.20 6.29 -4.82
N PRO A 125 21.08 5.57 -5.01
CA PRO A 125 20.76 4.93 -6.27
C PRO A 125 20.56 5.96 -7.39
N VAL A 126 20.72 5.56 -8.65
CA VAL A 126 20.45 6.41 -9.81
C VAL A 126 19.03 6.14 -10.34
N GLY A 127 18.33 7.21 -10.74
CA GLY A 127 17.04 7.12 -11.45
C GLY A 127 15.81 7.54 -10.65
N THR A 128 15.94 7.92 -9.37
CA THR A 128 14.81 8.39 -8.55
C THR A 128 15.04 9.81 -8.03
N LEU A 129 14.34 10.79 -8.62
CA LEU A 129 14.48 12.21 -8.28
C LEU A 129 14.06 12.52 -6.82
N GLY A 130 12.87 12.07 -6.43
CA GLY A 130 12.27 12.43 -5.14
C GLY A 130 13.04 11.84 -3.95
N ASP A 131 13.44 10.59 -4.07
CA ASP A 131 14.15 9.88 -3.01
C ASP A 131 15.45 10.60 -2.62
N ILE A 132 16.26 10.98 -3.62
CA ILE A 132 17.56 11.60 -3.38
C ILE A 132 17.41 13.00 -2.78
N ILE A 133 16.42 13.79 -3.26
CA ILE A 133 16.10 15.10 -2.65
C ILE A 133 15.67 14.91 -1.19
N GLY A 134 14.84 13.91 -0.91
CA GLY A 134 14.39 13.60 0.45
C GLY A 134 15.50 13.08 1.37
N TRP A 135 16.52 12.41 0.82
CA TRP A 135 17.59 11.79 1.60
C TRP A 135 18.80 12.68 1.84
N LEU A 136 19.06 13.66 0.96
CA LEU A 136 20.30 14.45 0.99
C LEU A 136 20.54 15.14 2.33
N SER A 137 19.50 15.74 2.93
CA SER A 137 19.64 16.45 4.20
C SER A 137 20.15 15.55 5.33
N TYR A 138 19.84 14.25 5.32
CA TYR A 138 20.34 13.32 6.34
C TYR A 138 21.83 13.01 6.13
N ALA A 139 22.32 13.00 4.88
CA ALA A 139 23.75 12.92 4.61
C ALA A 139 24.48 14.17 5.12
N ILE A 140 23.87 15.35 4.98
CA ILE A 140 24.42 16.59 5.55
C ILE A 140 24.44 16.54 7.07
N LYS A 141 23.36 16.09 7.72
CA LYS A 141 23.35 15.86 9.18
C LYS A 141 24.43 14.88 9.62
N PHE A 142 24.69 13.82 8.84
CA PHE A 142 25.76 12.87 9.13
C PHE A 142 27.13 13.54 9.12
N LYS A 143 27.40 14.36 8.09
CA LYS A 143 28.61 15.18 8.03
C LYS A 143 28.74 16.11 9.23
N GLU A 144 27.67 16.79 9.62
CA GLU A 144 27.67 17.73 10.75
C GLU A 144 27.86 17.00 12.09
N LEU A 145 27.26 15.84 12.27
CA LEU A 145 27.41 15.04 13.48
C LEU A 145 28.82 14.48 13.63
N HIS A 146 29.39 13.94 12.55
CA HIS A 146 30.66 13.21 12.58
C HIS A 146 31.86 14.03 12.10
N GLN A 147 31.67 15.28 11.68
CA GLN A 147 32.72 16.20 11.22
C GLN A 147 33.62 15.59 10.12
N CYS A 148 33.03 14.80 9.22
CA CYS A 148 33.76 14.08 8.17
C CYS A 148 33.92 14.91 6.88
N ARG A 149 34.86 14.50 6.02
CA ARG A 149 34.93 14.97 4.62
C ARG A 149 33.97 14.14 3.78
N LEU A 150 32.74 14.64 3.64
CA LEU A 150 31.68 13.92 2.95
C LEU A 150 31.78 14.04 1.42
N THR A 151 31.63 12.91 0.75
CA THR A 151 31.31 12.82 -0.68
C THR A 151 29.96 12.12 -0.85
N CYS A 152 29.08 12.70 -1.66
CA CYS A 152 27.81 12.11 -2.06
C CYS A 152 27.86 11.64 -3.51
N ALA A 153 27.59 10.35 -3.74
CA ALA A 153 27.49 9.78 -5.09
C ALA A 153 26.03 9.68 -5.52
N MET A 154 25.68 10.29 -6.65
CA MET A 154 24.29 10.40 -7.14
C MET A 154 24.22 10.53 -8.68
N GLY A 155 23.00 10.57 -9.23
CA GLY A 155 22.81 10.83 -10.66
C GLY A 155 23.27 12.23 -11.08
N GLU A 156 23.91 12.34 -12.24
CA GLU A 156 24.53 13.58 -12.75
C GLU A 156 23.56 14.78 -12.77
N ALA A 157 22.32 14.56 -13.18
CA ALA A 157 21.31 15.62 -13.30
C ALA A 157 21.00 16.36 -11.98
N LEU A 158 21.24 15.73 -10.83
CA LEU A 158 20.97 16.31 -9.51
C LEU A 158 22.11 17.19 -9.01
N ILE A 159 23.34 16.90 -9.43
CA ILE A 159 24.56 17.56 -8.90
C ILE A 159 24.49 19.08 -9.03
N PRO A 160 24.05 19.68 -10.16
CA PRO A 160 23.95 21.13 -10.30
C PRO A 160 23.01 21.82 -9.30
N LEU A 161 22.02 21.11 -8.74
CA LEU A 161 21.10 21.68 -7.74
C LEU A 161 21.80 21.99 -6.41
N PHE A 162 22.78 21.16 -6.03
CA PHE A 162 23.30 21.11 -4.67
C PHE A 162 24.75 21.58 -4.54
N ARG A 163 25.57 21.39 -5.58
CA ARG A 163 27.03 21.66 -5.52
C ARG A 163 27.35 23.06 -4.99
N SER A 164 26.65 24.09 -5.50
CA SER A 164 26.89 25.47 -5.05
C SER A 164 26.29 25.77 -3.67
N ALA A 165 25.27 25.02 -3.24
CA ALA A 165 24.65 25.17 -1.93
C ALA A 165 25.45 24.49 -0.80
N TYR A 166 26.33 23.54 -1.14
CA TYR A 166 27.14 22.77 -0.21
C TYR A 166 28.60 22.69 -0.70
N PRO A 167 29.36 23.80 -0.62
CA PRO A 167 30.71 23.89 -1.21
C PRO A 167 31.75 22.98 -0.52
N ASP A 168 31.46 22.53 0.69
CA ASP A 168 32.27 21.64 1.52
C ASP A 168 31.88 20.16 1.40
N VAL A 169 30.99 19.82 0.47
CA VAL A 169 30.57 18.45 0.16
C VAL A 169 30.95 18.10 -1.28
N GLY A 170 31.64 16.97 -1.46
CA GLY A 170 31.91 16.42 -2.78
C GLY A 170 30.65 15.85 -3.41
N PHE A 171 30.34 16.19 -4.65
CA PHE A 171 29.26 15.56 -5.42
C PHE A 171 29.82 14.93 -6.69
N VAL A 172 29.64 13.62 -6.83
CA VAL A 172 30.20 12.83 -7.92
C VAL A 172 29.16 11.88 -8.50
N THR A 173 29.37 11.45 -9.74
CA THR A 173 28.63 10.32 -10.30
C THR A 173 29.23 9.01 -9.82
N HIS A 174 28.50 7.90 -9.99
CA HIS A 174 28.98 6.57 -9.56
C HIS A 174 30.29 6.16 -10.24
N GLU A 175 30.52 6.59 -11.49
CA GLU A 175 31.72 6.28 -12.27
C GLU A 175 32.98 6.98 -11.74
N LEU A 176 32.81 8.06 -10.98
CA LEU A 176 33.89 8.86 -10.41
C LEU A 176 34.19 8.49 -8.95
N VAL A 177 33.57 7.43 -8.43
CA VAL A 177 33.82 6.94 -7.07
C VAL A 177 35.15 6.20 -7.00
N GLU A 178 36.09 6.73 -6.23
CA GLU A 178 37.37 6.11 -5.90
C GLU A 178 37.25 5.32 -4.59
N ALA A 179 36.87 4.03 -4.67
CA ALA A 179 36.50 3.25 -3.50
C ALA A 179 37.63 3.09 -2.45
N GLU A 180 38.89 3.15 -2.88
CA GLU A 180 40.09 3.05 -2.05
C GLU A 180 40.30 4.26 -1.13
N ARG A 181 39.66 5.40 -1.43
CA ARG A 181 39.85 6.66 -0.70
C ARG A 181 39.14 6.67 0.66
N TYR A 182 38.03 5.95 0.78
CA TYR A 182 37.07 6.18 1.85
C TYR A 182 37.39 5.38 3.11
N TYR A 183 37.26 6.03 4.25
CA TYR A 183 37.30 5.41 5.58
C TYR A 183 36.01 4.64 5.86
N ALA A 184 34.87 5.20 5.46
CA ALA A 184 33.55 4.60 5.61
C ALA A 184 32.66 4.88 4.39
N THR A 185 31.76 3.93 4.09
CA THR A 185 30.80 4.04 3.00
C THR A 185 29.43 3.57 3.45
N TYR A 186 28.40 4.39 3.24
CA TYR A 186 27.01 4.05 3.53
C TYR A 186 26.13 4.13 2.29
N SER A 187 25.39 3.04 2.06
CA SER A 187 24.46 2.89 0.94
C SER A 187 23.04 3.23 1.38
N VAL A 188 22.54 4.39 0.96
CA VAL A 188 21.16 4.81 1.28
C VAL A 188 20.23 4.39 0.15
N GLY A 189 19.16 3.67 0.49
CA GLY A 189 18.21 3.16 -0.48
C GLY A 189 16.98 2.52 0.14
N LEU A 190 16.10 2.02 -0.74
CA LEU A 190 14.92 1.22 -0.37
C LEU A 190 15.23 -0.26 -0.60
N PHE A 191 15.26 -1.04 0.48
CA PHE A 191 15.52 -2.48 0.42
C PHE A 191 14.23 -3.23 0.78
N PHE A 192 13.53 -3.75 -0.23
CA PHE A 192 12.19 -4.35 -0.07
C PHE A 192 12.20 -5.72 0.59
N ASP A 193 13.25 -6.50 0.35
CA ASP A 193 13.37 -7.90 0.72
C ASP A 193 14.41 -8.10 1.86
N ASP A 194 14.73 -7.03 2.59
CA ASP A 194 15.71 -7.04 3.69
C ASP A 194 15.07 -7.53 5.01
N THR A 195 14.62 -8.78 5.01
CA THR A 195 13.93 -9.40 6.16
C THR A 195 14.82 -9.51 7.40
N ASP A 196 16.13 -9.60 7.20
CA ASP A 196 17.14 -9.72 8.27
C ASP A 196 17.64 -8.35 8.77
N LEU A 197 17.10 -7.25 8.22
CA LEU A 197 17.46 -5.88 8.59
C LEU A 197 18.98 -5.69 8.50
N VAL A 198 19.55 -6.01 7.34
CA VAL A 198 20.98 -5.93 7.01
C VAL A 198 21.36 -4.51 6.62
N HIS A 199 20.59 -3.88 5.76
CA HIS A 199 20.90 -2.59 5.13
C HIS A 199 20.20 -1.40 5.78
N HIS A 200 19.13 -1.64 6.53
CA HIS A 200 18.43 -0.63 7.33
C HIS A 200 17.96 -1.24 8.66
N PRO A 201 17.94 -0.47 9.75
CA PRO A 201 17.61 -1.01 11.08
C PRO A 201 16.12 -1.30 11.26
N ARG A 202 15.25 -0.76 10.38
CA ARG A 202 13.79 -0.95 10.39
C ARG A 202 13.25 -0.81 8.98
N ASP A 203 12.21 -1.56 8.63
CA ASP A 203 11.56 -1.47 7.32
C ASP A 203 11.16 -0.02 6.98
N PHE A 204 11.58 0.46 5.81
CA PHE A 204 11.31 1.84 5.37
C PHE A 204 9.79 2.13 5.32
N ARG A 205 8.95 1.11 5.10
CA ARG A 205 7.49 1.22 5.08
C ARG A 205 6.91 1.61 6.44
N GLN A 206 7.63 1.36 7.52
CA GLN A 206 7.20 1.71 8.88
C GLN A 206 7.56 3.15 9.26
N VAL A 207 8.65 3.69 8.70
CA VAL A 207 9.19 5.00 9.08
C VAL A 207 8.91 6.09 8.05
N GLY A 208 8.70 5.72 6.78
CA GLY A 208 8.50 6.63 5.66
C GLY A 208 9.68 6.60 4.66
N LEU A 209 9.41 7.02 3.41
CA LEU A 209 10.37 6.99 2.30
C LEU A 209 11.70 7.68 2.66
N HIS A 210 11.62 8.89 3.20
CA HIS A 210 12.78 9.76 3.34
C HIS A 210 13.49 9.59 4.69
N THR A 211 12.73 9.41 5.76
CA THR A 211 13.24 9.17 7.13
C THR A 211 14.04 7.87 7.25
N THR A 212 13.83 6.89 6.38
CA THR A 212 14.69 5.68 6.33
C THR A 212 16.18 6.02 6.19
N ALA A 213 16.53 7.10 5.48
CA ALA A 213 17.92 7.54 5.36
C ALA A 213 18.49 8.00 6.70
N ALA A 214 17.70 8.67 7.54
CA ALA A 214 18.10 9.03 8.89
C ALA A 214 18.43 7.80 9.73
N HIS A 215 17.58 6.76 9.63
CA HIS A 215 17.78 5.50 10.32
C HIS A 215 19.00 4.73 9.81
N ILE A 216 19.24 4.70 8.49
CA ILE A 216 20.44 4.08 7.91
C ILE A 216 21.71 4.81 8.37
N LEU A 217 21.66 6.13 8.50
CA LEU A 217 22.82 6.96 8.85
C LEU A 217 22.97 7.21 10.36
N GLY A 218 22.02 6.79 11.19
CA GLY A 218 22.05 7.02 12.64
C GLY A 218 21.95 8.48 13.06
N VAL A 219 21.21 9.31 12.31
CA VAL A 219 21.06 10.75 12.58
C VAL A 219 19.64 11.11 12.98
N ASP A 220 19.43 12.34 13.46
CA ASP A 220 18.12 12.88 13.80
C ASP A 220 17.11 12.76 12.62
N PRO A 221 15.97 12.06 12.82
CA PRO A 221 14.99 11.81 11.78
C PRO A 221 14.08 13.00 11.45
N ALA A 222 14.21 14.15 12.12
CA ALA A 222 13.42 15.33 11.78
C ALA A 222 13.68 15.76 10.32
N GLU A 223 12.61 15.88 9.52
CA GLU A 223 12.73 16.26 8.11
C GLU A 223 13.24 17.70 7.95
N GLN A 224 14.10 17.92 6.95
CA GLN A 224 14.58 19.25 6.57
C GLN A 224 14.77 19.29 5.04
N PRO A 225 14.27 20.32 4.34
CA PRO A 225 14.50 20.46 2.90
C PRO A 225 15.99 20.70 2.62
N PRO A 226 16.57 20.06 1.58
CA PRO A 226 17.93 20.39 1.18
C PRO A 226 17.98 21.79 0.56
N ARG A 227 19.10 22.47 0.77
CA ARG A 227 19.37 23.76 0.15
C ARG A 227 19.60 23.58 -1.35
N VAL A 228 18.94 24.40 -2.15
CA VAL A 228 19.11 24.45 -3.61
C VAL A 228 19.66 25.82 -3.97
N ALA A 229 20.71 25.85 -4.80
CA ALA A 229 21.29 27.09 -5.31
C ALA A 229 21.06 27.18 -6.82
N LEU A 230 20.49 28.29 -7.28
CA LEU A 230 20.21 28.55 -8.70
C LEU A 230 21.18 29.61 -9.21
N SER A 231 21.80 29.36 -10.37
CA SER A 231 22.63 30.35 -11.05
C SER A 231 21.83 31.50 -11.65
N GLU A 232 20.56 31.24 -11.99
CA GLU A 232 19.60 32.23 -12.47
C GLU A 232 18.35 32.17 -11.59
N ASP A 233 18.11 33.23 -10.82
CA ASP A 233 17.08 33.31 -9.76
C ASP A 233 15.99 34.35 -10.06
N SER A 234 15.79 34.65 -11.34
CA SER A 234 14.70 35.51 -11.79
C SER A 234 13.46 34.68 -12.14
N PRO A 235 12.26 35.20 -11.88
CA PRO A 235 11.02 34.52 -12.23
C PRO A 235 10.94 34.29 -13.75
N PRO A 236 10.59 33.08 -14.22
CA PRO A 236 10.46 32.80 -15.65
C PRO A 236 9.40 33.64 -16.36
N ILE A 237 8.36 34.05 -15.63
CA ILE A 237 7.27 34.90 -16.08
C ILE A 237 6.89 35.89 -14.97
N ALA A 238 6.40 37.07 -15.36
CA ALA A 238 6.12 38.14 -14.41
C ALA A 238 4.78 37.97 -13.68
N GLU A 239 3.76 37.42 -14.35
CA GLU A 239 2.44 37.26 -13.76
C GLU A 239 2.39 36.10 -12.75
N PRO A 240 1.57 36.20 -11.68
CA PRO A 240 1.41 35.12 -10.72
C PRO A 240 0.95 33.81 -11.37
N TYR A 241 1.66 32.73 -11.07
CA TYR A 241 1.41 31.42 -11.66
C TYR A 241 1.49 30.28 -10.64
N VAL A 242 0.85 29.18 -10.99
CA VAL A 242 0.86 27.91 -10.26
C VAL A 242 1.51 26.86 -11.13
N CYS A 243 2.46 26.11 -10.58
CA CYS A 243 3.01 24.95 -11.26
C CYS A 243 2.18 23.71 -10.93
N ILE A 244 1.99 22.84 -11.94
CA ILE A 244 1.39 21.51 -11.77
C ILE A 244 2.30 20.42 -12.30
N ALA A 245 2.21 19.23 -11.69
CA ALA A 245 2.81 18.00 -12.21
C ALA A 245 1.79 16.86 -12.14
N VAL A 246 1.36 16.39 -13.32
CA VAL A 246 0.31 15.40 -13.49
C VAL A 246 0.85 14.02 -13.82
N GLN A 247 2.16 13.89 -14.09
CA GLN A 247 2.79 12.63 -14.50
C GLN A 247 3.47 11.91 -13.34
N ALA A 248 3.46 10.58 -13.38
CA ALA A 248 4.23 9.73 -12.48
C ALA A 248 4.74 8.47 -13.18
N THR A 249 5.60 7.70 -12.50
CA THR A 249 6.24 6.49 -13.05
C THR A 249 5.32 5.27 -13.14
N THR A 250 4.28 5.21 -12.30
CA THR A 250 3.29 4.12 -12.27
C THR A 250 1.89 4.69 -12.10
N GLN A 251 0.87 3.96 -12.56
CA GLN A 251 -0.51 4.46 -12.58
C GLN A 251 -1.09 4.70 -11.18
N CYS A 252 -0.67 3.93 -10.16
CA CYS A 252 -1.11 4.12 -8.78
C CYS A 252 -0.69 5.46 -8.16
N LYS A 253 0.36 6.10 -8.69
CA LYS A 253 0.81 7.43 -8.25
C LYS A 253 0.03 8.57 -8.91
N HIS A 254 -0.72 8.30 -9.99
CA HIS A 254 -1.53 9.32 -10.67
C HIS A 254 -2.78 9.66 -9.87
N TRP A 255 -3.30 10.87 -10.07
CA TRP A 255 -4.64 11.23 -9.63
C TRP A 255 -5.65 10.72 -10.66
N ASN A 256 -6.29 9.60 -10.36
CA ASN A 256 -7.15 8.86 -11.31
C ASN A 256 -8.60 9.38 -11.35
N HIS A 257 -8.90 10.55 -10.76
CA HIS A 257 -10.25 11.12 -10.77
C HIS A 257 -10.58 11.68 -12.18
N PRO A 258 -11.67 11.22 -12.82
CA PRO A 258 -12.04 11.69 -14.15
C PRO A 258 -12.27 13.21 -14.18
N GLY A 259 -11.57 13.92 -15.08
CA GLY A 259 -11.69 15.38 -15.22
C GLY A 259 -11.15 16.19 -14.04
N GLY A 260 -10.52 15.55 -13.05
CA GLY A 260 -10.04 16.23 -11.84
C GLY A 260 -9.05 17.34 -12.15
N TRP A 261 -8.01 17.03 -12.95
CA TRP A 261 -7.01 18.03 -13.32
C TRP A 261 -7.57 19.18 -14.13
N ASP A 262 -8.39 18.92 -15.17
CA ASP A 262 -9.02 19.99 -15.96
C ASP A 262 -9.85 20.94 -15.07
N ARG A 263 -10.57 20.39 -14.09
CA ARG A 263 -11.32 21.20 -13.13
C ARG A 263 -10.41 22.06 -12.25
N ILE A 264 -9.30 21.51 -11.74
CA ILE A 264 -8.35 22.27 -10.92
C ILE A 264 -7.68 23.38 -11.74
N VAL A 265 -7.31 23.11 -12.99
CA VAL A 265 -6.77 24.14 -13.89
C VAL A 265 -7.80 25.26 -14.10
N GLY A 266 -9.06 24.91 -14.39
CA GLY A 266 -10.13 25.90 -14.53
C GLY A 266 -10.34 26.74 -13.27
N PHE A 267 -10.34 26.10 -12.09
CA PHE A 267 -10.49 26.78 -10.80
C PHE A 267 -9.35 27.77 -10.53
N LEU A 268 -8.10 27.37 -10.79
CA LEU A 268 -6.92 28.23 -10.61
C LEU A 268 -6.95 29.43 -11.58
N LYS A 269 -7.29 29.21 -12.85
CA LYS A 269 -7.43 30.29 -13.86
C LYS A 269 -8.56 31.26 -13.53
N ALA A 270 -9.70 30.75 -13.05
CA ALA A 270 -10.82 31.57 -12.58
C ALA A 270 -10.44 32.45 -11.37
N THR A 271 -9.47 31.99 -10.57
CA THR A 271 -8.90 32.77 -9.46
C THR A 271 -7.90 33.84 -9.95
N GLY A 272 -7.45 33.77 -11.20
CA GLY A 272 -6.54 34.73 -11.82
C GLY A 272 -5.09 34.25 -11.96
N TYR A 273 -4.79 32.99 -11.59
CA TYR A 273 -3.47 32.41 -11.79
C TYR A 273 -3.25 31.98 -13.24
N ARG A 274 -2.03 32.13 -13.74
CA ARG A 274 -1.53 31.29 -14.85
C ARG A 274 -1.25 29.88 -14.32
N VAL A 275 -1.46 28.85 -15.13
CA VAL A 275 -1.27 27.45 -14.71
C VAL A 275 -0.29 26.79 -15.66
N VAL A 276 0.84 26.34 -15.13
CA VAL A 276 1.99 25.87 -15.91
C VAL A 276 2.29 24.42 -15.57
N CYS A 277 2.23 23.53 -16.56
CA CYS A 277 2.62 22.13 -16.39
C CYS A 277 4.10 21.96 -16.67
N ILE A 278 4.84 21.39 -15.72
CA ILE A 278 6.31 21.28 -15.77
C ILE A 278 6.82 19.83 -15.79
N ASP A 279 5.95 18.88 -16.11
CA ASP A 279 6.30 17.46 -16.21
C ASP A 279 7.37 17.18 -17.28
N GLN A 280 8.11 16.09 -17.12
CA GLN A 280 9.06 15.67 -18.17
C GLN A 280 8.34 15.29 -19.48
N LYS A 281 7.12 14.75 -19.40
CA LYS A 281 6.33 14.29 -20.56
C LYS A 281 4.97 14.98 -20.58
N ALA A 282 4.53 15.40 -21.77
CA ALA A 282 3.17 15.92 -21.96
C ALA A 282 2.10 14.82 -21.84
N ASP A 283 2.43 13.59 -22.21
CA ASP A 283 1.53 12.44 -22.08
C ASP A 283 2.23 11.16 -21.63
N ARG A 284 1.45 10.29 -20.99
CA ARG A 284 1.89 8.96 -20.56
C ARG A 284 0.71 8.00 -20.54
N SER A 285 0.95 6.78 -21.00
CA SER A 285 -0.04 5.69 -20.97
C SER A 285 0.50 4.50 -20.18
N HIS A 286 -0.36 3.90 -19.36
CA HIS A 286 -0.15 2.61 -18.73
C HIS A 286 -1.36 1.73 -19.06
N GLY A 287 -1.20 0.82 -20.02
CA GLY A 287 -2.32 0.03 -20.53
C GLY A 287 -3.49 0.92 -20.98
N PRO A 288 -4.72 0.74 -20.47
CA PRO A 288 -5.88 1.52 -20.86
C PRO A 288 -5.92 2.93 -20.23
N PHE A 289 -5.05 3.23 -19.27
CA PHE A 289 -5.01 4.53 -18.61
C PHE A 289 -4.06 5.46 -19.35
N ARG A 290 -4.57 6.62 -19.77
CA ARG A 290 -3.77 7.68 -20.39
C ARG A 290 -3.93 8.97 -19.58
N THR A 291 -2.81 9.56 -19.19
CA THR A 291 -2.76 10.88 -18.55
C THR A 291 -2.07 11.85 -19.49
N GLN A 292 -2.78 12.92 -19.85
CA GLN A 292 -2.27 14.03 -20.65
C GLN A 292 -2.21 15.29 -19.79
N ILE A 293 -1.33 16.21 -20.16
CA ILE A 293 -1.38 17.59 -19.68
C ILE A 293 -2.81 18.16 -19.87
N PRO A 294 -3.37 18.86 -18.87
CA PRO A 294 -4.70 19.48 -18.99
C PRO A 294 -4.73 20.53 -20.11
N ARG A 295 -5.85 20.62 -20.83
CA ARG A 295 -5.94 21.42 -22.07
C ARG A 295 -5.63 22.90 -21.89
N ASP A 296 -6.03 23.44 -20.75
CA ASP A 296 -5.91 24.86 -20.43
C ASP A 296 -4.64 25.21 -19.64
N ALA A 297 -3.79 24.23 -19.37
CA ALA A 297 -2.47 24.44 -18.75
C ALA A 297 -1.44 24.81 -19.82
N GLU A 298 -0.55 25.73 -19.47
CA GLU A 298 0.58 26.09 -20.31
C GLU A 298 1.61 24.97 -20.33
N ASP A 299 2.05 24.61 -21.53
CA ASP A 299 2.98 23.51 -21.73
C ASP A 299 4.43 23.98 -21.54
N GLN A 300 5.00 23.67 -20.37
CA GLN A 300 6.43 23.76 -20.12
C GLN A 300 7.03 22.37 -19.88
N THR A 301 6.41 21.34 -20.48
CA THR A 301 6.90 19.98 -20.38
C THR A 301 8.22 19.79 -21.14
N GLY A 302 8.83 18.64 -20.95
CA GLY A 302 10.06 18.23 -21.62
C GLY A 302 11.20 17.91 -20.66
N ASP A 303 12.20 17.22 -21.19
CA ASP A 303 13.42 16.83 -20.47
C ASP A 303 14.38 18.01 -20.40
N ARG A 304 14.13 18.91 -19.45
CA ARG A 304 14.93 20.12 -19.21
C ARG A 304 15.72 20.02 -17.90
N PRO A 305 16.80 20.82 -17.74
CA PRO A 305 17.60 20.78 -16.53
C PRO A 305 16.78 20.97 -15.26
N LEU A 306 17.11 20.20 -14.21
CA LEU A 306 16.40 20.30 -12.93
C LEU A 306 16.54 21.67 -12.28
N THR A 307 17.63 22.40 -12.54
CA THR A 307 17.82 23.79 -12.09
C THR A 307 16.77 24.73 -12.70
N GLU A 308 16.39 24.53 -13.97
CA GLU A 308 15.30 25.28 -14.59
C GLU A 308 13.95 24.94 -13.94
N ARG A 309 13.70 23.64 -13.66
CA ARG A 309 12.49 23.20 -12.95
C ARG A 309 12.40 23.78 -11.53
N ALA A 310 13.52 23.80 -10.82
CA ALA A 310 13.64 24.41 -9.51
C ALA A 310 13.33 25.92 -9.56
N ARG A 311 13.79 26.62 -10.60
CA ARG A 311 13.46 28.04 -10.83
C ARG A 311 11.96 28.26 -11.05
N TRP A 312 11.32 27.46 -11.92
CA TRP A 312 9.88 27.50 -12.11
C TRP A 312 9.12 27.32 -10.79
N LEU A 313 9.52 26.35 -9.98
CA LEU A 313 8.88 26.06 -8.69
C LEU A 313 9.10 27.19 -7.68
N LYS A 314 10.34 27.66 -7.53
CA LYS A 314 10.73 28.66 -6.53
C LYS A 314 9.93 29.96 -6.64
N HIS A 315 9.59 30.37 -7.86
CA HIS A 315 8.83 31.60 -8.10
C HIS A 315 7.32 31.36 -8.32
N ALA A 316 6.85 30.10 -8.27
CA ALA A 316 5.43 29.80 -8.32
C ALA A 316 4.74 30.21 -7.02
N ALA A 317 3.49 30.67 -7.10
CA ALA A 317 2.69 30.98 -5.92
C ALA A 317 2.42 29.73 -5.06
N LEU A 318 2.23 28.59 -5.72
CA LEU A 318 2.09 27.26 -5.12
C LEU A 318 2.35 26.19 -6.19
N PHE A 319 2.46 24.95 -5.74
CA PHE A 319 2.60 23.77 -6.59
C PHE A 319 1.52 22.73 -6.27
N VAL A 320 0.90 22.14 -7.30
CA VAL A 320 -0.04 21.02 -7.17
C VAL A 320 0.57 19.79 -7.84
N GLY A 321 0.81 18.73 -7.08
CA GLY A 321 1.53 17.57 -7.61
C GLY A 321 1.14 16.26 -6.96
N LEU A 322 1.78 15.20 -7.44
CA LEU A 322 1.58 13.83 -7.02
C LEU A 322 2.63 13.40 -5.99
N SER A 323 2.59 12.15 -5.53
CA SER A 323 3.72 11.51 -4.84
C SER A 323 4.87 11.21 -5.83
N SER A 324 5.48 12.26 -6.40
CA SER A 324 6.55 12.20 -7.41
C SER A 324 7.68 13.19 -7.11
N GLY A 325 8.80 13.09 -7.84
CA GLY A 325 10.01 13.87 -7.58
C GLY A 325 9.85 15.39 -7.66
N LEU A 326 8.93 15.91 -8.48
CA LEU A 326 8.71 17.36 -8.58
C LEU A 326 8.10 17.94 -7.31
N SER A 327 7.32 17.16 -6.55
CA SER A 327 6.82 17.59 -5.23
C SER A 327 7.97 17.78 -4.23
N TRP A 328 8.97 16.90 -4.26
CA TRP A 328 10.16 17.03 -3.43
C TRP A 328 11.00 18.24 -3.83
N LEU A 329 11.12 18.50 -5.13
CA LEU A 329 11.83 19.69 -5.61
C LEU A 329 11.11 20.98 -5.22
N ALA A 330 9.78 21.01 -5.29
CA ALA A 330 8.97 22.14 -4.87
C ALA A 330 9.14 22.42 -3.37
N TRP A 331 9.14 21.36 -2.56
CA TRP A 331 9.44 21.45 -1.12
C TRP A 331 10.86 21.97 -0.85
N ALA A 332 11.86 21.47 -1.57
CA ALA A 332 13.25 21.87 -1.41
C ALA A 332 13.49 23.37 -1.68
N VAL A 333 12.74 23.96 -2.62
CA VAL A 333 12.83 25.40 -2.94
C VAL A 333 11.83 26.26 -2.16
N GLY A 334 11.09 25.67 -1.22
CA GLY A 334 10.19 26.41 -0.31
C GLY A 334 8.82 26.77 -0.89
N THR A 335 8.42 26.19 -2.01
CA THR A 335 7.10 26.44 -2.62
C THR A 335 6.00 25.74 -1.80
N PRO A 336 4.85 26.38 -1.52
CA PRO A 336 3.70 25.70 -0.93
C PRO A 336 3.23 24.51 -1.79
N VAL A 337 3.19 23.30 -1.23
CA VAL A 337 2.86 22.07 -1.99
C VAL A 337 1.50 21.50 -1.59
N VAL A 338 0.57 21.43 -2.55
CA VAL A 338 -0.63 20.60 -2.49
C VAL A 338 -0.29 19.22 -3.06
N LEU A 339 -0.24 18.21 -2.19
CA LEU A 339 0.23 16.86 -2.56
C LEU A 339 -0.92 15.87 -2.61
N ILE A 340 -1.25 15.39 -3.81
CA ILE A 340 -2.32 14.42 -4.05
C ILE A 340 -1.73 13.00 -4.08
N SER A 341 -2.10 12.18 -3.10
CA SER A 341 -1.75 10.75 -3.11
C SER A 341 -2.68 9.93 -2.20
N GLY A 342 -3.24 8.86 -2.74
CA GLY A 342 -3.95 7.84 -1.96
C GLY A 342 -3.15 6.55 -1.79
N PHE A 343 -2.15 6.31 -2.63
CA PHE A 343 -1.34 5.09 -2.62
C PHE A 343 -0.28 5.08 -1.51
N THR A 344 0.16 6.25 -1.05
CA THR A 344 1.07 6.42 0.10
C THR A 344 0.33 6.99 1.31
N HIS A 345 0.75 6.59 2.52
CA HIS A 345 0.35 7.22 3.77
C HIS A 345 1.02 8.61 3.89
N PRO A 346 0.42 9.59 4.60
CA PRO A 346 1.02 10.93 4.73
C PRO A 346 2.40 11.01 5.37
N SER A 347 2.81 10.00 6.15
CA SER A 347 4.15 9.94 6.75
C SER A 347 5.25 9.52 5.75
N ASN A 348 4.90 9.23 4.49
CA ASN A 348 5.86 8.78 3.50
C ASN A 348 6.70 9.92 2.94
N GLU A 349 6.01 10.97 2.52
CA GLU A 349 6.59 12.19 1.99
C GLU A 349 6.93 13.18 3.11
N PHE A 350 7.40 14.37 2.74
CA PHE A 350 7.52 15.50 3.66
C PHE A 350 6.15 15.98 4.15
N ALA A 351 6.13 16.60 5.32
CA ALA A 351 4.93 17.19 5.88
C ALA A 351 4.48 18.41 5.06
N THR A 352 3.19 18.43 4.71
CA THR A 352 2.53 19.63 4.16
C THR A 352 1.11 19.71 4.72
N PRO A 353 0.64 20.90 5.16
CA PRO A 353 -0.74 21.08 5.63
C PRO A 353 -1.78 20.91 4.51
N TYR A 354 -1.32 20.83 3.26
CA TYR A 354 -2.13 20.67 2.05
C TYR A 354 -2.03 19.27 1.44
N ARG A 355 -1.68 18.26 2.25
CA ARG A 355 -1.73 16.84 1.85
C ARG A 355 -3.17 16.39 1.58
N ILE A 356 -3.40 15.74 0.43
CA ILE A 356 -4.71 15.23 0.01
C ILE A 356 -4.71 13.72 -0.05
N ILE A 357 -5.54 13.11 0.80
CA ILE A 357 -5.79 11.68 0.89
C ILE A 357 -7.25 11.44 1.24
N ASN A 358 -7.83 10.33 0.79
CA ASN A 358 -9.17 9.91 1.20
C ASN A 358 -9.08 8.59 1.99
N TYR A 359 -9.36 8.68 3.30
CA TYR A 359 -9.31 7.52 4.21
C TYR A 359 -10.53 6.60 4.14
N HIS A 360 -11.61 7.02 3.45
CA HIS A 360 -12.79 6.19 3.21
C HIS A 360 -12.61 5.24 2.01
N ALA A 361 -11.56 5.46 1.22
CA ALA A 361 -11.16 4.62 0.09
C ALA A 361 -10.05 3.65 0.50
N CYS A 362 -9.80 2.62 -0.32
CA CYS A 362 -8.51 1.92 -0.29
C CYS A 362 -7.36 2.94 -0.28
N ASN A 363 -6.39 2.83 0.64
CA ASN A 363 -5.26 3.76 0.69
C ASN A 363 -3.99 3.10 1.25
N GLY A 364 -2.84 3.77 1.10
CA GLY A 364 -1.60 3.38 1.74
C GLY A 364 -0.97 2.07 1.24
N CYS A 365 -1.31 1.59 0.04
CA CYS A 365 -0.80 0.32 -0.50
C CYS A 365 0.74 0.23 -0.49
N TRP A 366 1.46 1.35 -0.64
CA TRP A 366 2.94 1.39 -0.54
C TRP A 366 3.50 0.96 0.82
N HIS A 367 2.74 1.19 1.90
CA HIS A 367 3.18 0.94 3.28
C HIS A 367 2.83 -0.46 3.78
N ASP A 368 2.00 -1.18 3.02
CA ASP A 368 1.53 -2.48 3.41
C ASP A 368 2.66 -3.50 3.24
N ALA A 369 3.21 -3.97 4.36
CA ALA A 369 4.33 -4.91 4.35
C ALA A 369 3.98 -6.25 3.67
N HIS A 370 2.68 -6.61 3.62
CA HIS A 370 2.19 -7.80 2.94
C HIS A 370 2.23 -7.68 1.41
N HIS A 371 2.40 -6.46 0.88
CA HIS A 371 2.42 -6.20 -0.55
C HIS A 371 3.78 -5.61 -0.96
N ARG A 372 4.55 -6.43 -1.68
CA ARG A 372 5.79 -5.96 -2.32
C ARG A 372 5.45 -5.09 -3.53
N PHE A 373 6.01 -3.88 -3.59
CA PHE A 373 5.87 -3.03 -4.77
C PHE A 373 6.58 -3.66 -5.97
N ASP A 374 5.83 -3.83 -7.05
CA ASP A 374 6.38 -4.34 -8.31
C ASP A 374 6.72 -3.15 -9.22
N HIS A 375 8.01 -3.02 -9.53
CA HIS A 375 8.53 -1.91 -10.33
C HIS A 375 8.26 -2.10 -11.83
N GLU A 376 8.01 -3.34 -12.26
CA GLU A 376 7.74 -3.68 -13.65
C GLU A 376 6.24 -3.63 -13.96
N ASP A 377 5.38 -3.66 -12.93
CA ASP A 377 3.94 -3.53 -13.07
C ASP A 377 3.50 -2.06 -13.09
N ALA A 378 3.43 -1.48 -14.28
CA ALA A 378 2.91 -0.13 -14.50
C ALA A 378 1.50 0.11 -13.92
N LEU A 379 0.70 -0.96 -13.76
CA LEU A 379 -0.68 -0.93 -13.25
C LEU A 379 -0.79 -1.49 -11.81
N TRP A 380 0.31 -1.51 -11.07
CA TRP A 380 0.38 -2.08 -9.73
C TRP A 380 -0.72 -1.52 -8.82
N CYS A 381 -1.60 -2.40 -8.38
CA CYS A 381 -2.69 -2.11 -7.44
C CYS A 381 -3.01 -3.40 -6.68
N PRO A 382 -2.25 -3.72 -5.61
CA PRO A 382 -2.17 -5.08 -5.08
C PRO A 382 -3.51 -5.60 -4.55
N ARG A 383 -4.43 -4.70 -4.18
CA ARG A 383 -5.73 -5.03 -3.60
C ARG A 383 -6.87 -5.08 -4.62
N TRP A 384 -6.78 -4.33 -5.72
CA TRP A 384 -7.94 -4.07 -6.61
C TRP A 384 -7.62 -4.06 -8.11
N LYS A 385 -6.42 -4.46 -8.53
CA LYS A 385 -6.05 -4.52 -9.97
C LYS A 385 -7.07 -5.36 -10.75
N GLY A 386 -7.51 -4.85 -11.90
CA GLY A 386 -8.49 -5.54 -12.76
C GLY A 386 -9.93 -5.51 -12.25
N THR A 387 -10.22 -4.78 -11.17
CA THR A 387 -11.58 -4.65 -10.62
C THR A 387 -12.15 -3.25 -10.87
N PRO A 388 -13.49 -3.04 -10.74
CA PRO A 388 -14.09 -1.71 -10.74
C PRO A 388 -13.56 -0.76 -9.66
N ARG A 389 -12.82 -1.25 -8.64
CA ARG A 389 -12.17 -0.47 -7.57
C ARG A 389 -10.68 -0.22 -7.84
N GLN A 390 -10.15 -0.59 -9.01
CA GLN A 390 -8.76 -0.30 -9.36
C GLN A 390 -8.49 1.21 -9.25
N PHE A 391 -7.40 1.56 -8.54
CA PHE A 391 -7.00 2.92 -8.21
C PHE A 391 -8.07 3.76 -7.49
N GLU A 392 -9.00 3.12 -6.77
CA GLU A 392 -9.99 3.79 -5.93
C GLU A 392 -9.34 4.82 -4.99
N CYS A 393 -8.11 4.53 -4.52
CA CYS A 393 -7.29 5.38 -3.67
C CYS A 393 -7.14 6.82 -4.16
N THR A 394 -7.09 7.05 -5.46
CA THR A 394 -7.05 8.40 -6.02
C THR A 394 -8.26 8.77 -6.86
N ARG A 395 -9.07 7.79 -7.33
CA ARG A 395 -10.35 8.08 -7.99
C ARG A 395 -11.36 8.76 -7.08
N LEU A 396 -11.37 8.42 -5.79
CA LEU A 396 -12.30 9.00 -4.80
C LEU A 396 -11.78 10.27 -4.14
N ILE A 397 -10.62 10.78 -4.56
CA ILE A 397 -10.20 12.14 -4.23
C ILE A 397 -10.89 13.06 -5.23
N THR A 398 -11.88 13.83 -4.79
CA THR A 398 -12.66 14.70 -5.69
C THR A 398 -11.94 16.01 -5.96
N ALA A 399 -12.32 16.70 -7.04
CA ALA A 399 -11.80 18.03 -7.32
C ALA A 399 -12.13 19.01 -6.18
N GLU A 400 -13.32 18.94 -5.59
CA GLU A 400 -13.74 19.79 -4.47
C GLU A 400 -12.86 19.61 -3.23
N GLN A 401 -12.39 18.39 -2.97
CA GLN A 401 -11.44 18.13 -1.88
C GLN A 401 -10.12 18.89 -2.13
N VAL A 402 -9.63 18.87 -3.36
CA VAL A 402 -8.39 19.57 -3.76
C VAL A 402 -8.59 21.08 -3.76
N GLU A 403 -9.70 21.59 -4.30
CA GLU A 403 -10.09 23.00 -4.22
C GLU A 403 -10.17 23.49 -2.77
N GLY A 404 -10.75 22.69 -1.87
CA GLY A 404 -10.83 23.01 -0.45
C GLY A 404 -9.46 23.17 0.19
N ALA A 405 -8.47 22.36 -0.19
CA ALA A 405 -7.10 22.53 0.28
C ALA A 405 -6.39 23.75 -0.30
N LEU A 406 -6.62 24.05 -1.58
CA LEU A 406 -6.11 25.27 -2.22
C LEU A 406 -6.60 26.53 -1.49
N ARG A 407 -7.89 26.59 -1.14
CA ARG A 407 -8.49 27.72 -0.40
C ARG A 407 -7.92 27.91 1.01
N ARG A 408 -7.30 26.88 1.61
CA ARG A 408 -6.65 26.98 2.92
C ARG A 408 -5.26 27.60 2.87
N ILE A 409 -4.68 27.78 1.67
CA ILE A 409 -3.37 28.41 1.52
C ILE A 409 -3.49 29.91 1.87
N PRO A 410 -2.68 30.44 2.79
CA PRO A 410 -2.70 31.85 3.13
C PRO A 410 -2.49 32.74 1.90
N GLY A 411 -3.37 33.73 1.71
CA GLY A 411 -3.30 34.66 0.59
C GLY A 411 -3.73 34.08 -0.76
N PHE A 412 -4.33 32.87 -0.80
CA PHE A 412 -4.79 32.25 -2.05
C PHE A 412 -5.74 33.18 -2.82
N GLY A 413 -5.36 33.54 -4.05
CA GLY A 413 -6.13 34.40 -4.95
C GLY A 413 -6.24 35.87 -4.54
N GLN A 414 -5.61 36.30 -3.44
CA GLN A 414 -5.78 37.65 -2.95
C GLN A 414 -5.13 38.67 -3.90
N GLY A 415 -5.93 39.63 -4.39
CA GLY A 415 -5.48 40.68 -5.29
C GLY A 415 -5.36 40.29 -6.76
N LEU A 416 -5.67 39.04 -7.11
CA LEU A 416 -5.67 38.58 -8.50
C LEU A 416 -7.00 38.92 -9.19
N ARG A 417 -6.92 39.25 -10.48
CA ARG A 417 -8.10 39.44 -11.33
C ARG A 417 -8.34 38.16 -12.14
N PRO A 418 -9.59 37.66 -12.21
CA PRO A 418 -9.92 36.53 -13.06
C PRO A 418 -9.47 36.76 -14.50
N GLN A 419 -8.93 35.72 -15.15
CA GLN A 419 -8.60 35.81 -16.57
C GLN A 419 -9.89 35.97 -17.39
N PRO A 420 -10.00 36.95 -18.30
CA PRO A 420 -11.21 37.17 -19.09
C PRO A 420 -11.49 35.96 -20.00
N ASN A 421 -12.73 35.46 -19.95
CA ASN A 421 -13.30 34.33 -20.71
C ASN A 421 -12.79 32.92 -20.37
N LEU A 422 -13.39 32.31 -19.34
CA LEU A 422 -13.68 30.87 -19.33
C LEU A 422 -15.09 30.69 -18.73
N GLN A 423 -16.11 30.55 -19.58
CA GLN A 423 -17.39 30.03 -19.10
C GLN A 423 -17.18 28.59 -18.62
N PRO A 424 -17.72 28.18 -17.47
CA PRO A 424 -17.66 26.79 -17.05
C PRO A 424 -18.39 25.94 -18.09
N SER A 425 -17.66 25.04 -18.75
CA SER A 425 -18.24 24.09 -19.68
C SER A 425 -19.19 23.16 -18.91
N ASN A 426 -20.47 23.16 -19.32
CA ASN A 426 -21.44 22.16 -18.91
C ASN A 426 -20.94 20.77 -19.35
N VAL A 427 -20.29 20.04 -18.44
CA VAL A 427 -19.96 18.63 -18.66
C VAL A 427 -21.25 17.83 -18.49
N GLN A 428 -21.86 17.45 -19.61
CA GLN A 428 -22.91 16.43 -19.64
C GLN A 428 -22.33 15.08 -19.17
N PRO A 429 -23.06 14.28 -18.38
CA PRO A 429 -22.64 12.92 -18.07
C PRO A 429 -22.58 12.09 -19.36
N PRO A 430 -21.61 11.15 -19.50
CA PRO A 430 -21.53 10.32 -20.68
C PRO A 430 -22.79 9.45 -20.79
N ARG A 431 -23.35 9.41 -22.01
CA ARG A 431 -24.46 8.55 -22.39
C ARG A 431 -24.03 7.09 -22.20
N GLY A 432 -24.90 6.29 -21.56
CA GLY A 432 -24.68 4.87 -21.39
C GLY A 432 -24.66 4.15 -22.73
N ASP A 433 -23.67 3.29 -22.93
CA ASP A 433 -23.67 2.30 -24.00
C ASP A 433 -24.50 1.06 -23.59
N PRO A 434 -25.15 0.39 -24.55
CA PRO A 434 -26.18 -0.59 -24.27
C PRO A 434 -25.62 -2.01 -24.08
N ALA A 435 -26.26 -2.72 -23.14
CA ALA A 435 -26.52 -4.15 -23.11
C ALA A 435 -25.43 -5.11 -23.67
N PHE A 436 -24.69 -5.75 -22.76
CA PHE A 436 -24.06 -7.04 -23.05
C PHE A 436 -25.13 -8.14 -23.11
N ALA A 437 -25.26 -8.74 -24.29
CA ALA A 437 -26.09 -9.91 -24.53
C ALA A 437 -25.49 -11.14 -23.83
N ALA A 438 -26.34 -11.88 -23.12
CA ALA A 438 -26.01 -13.15 -22.51
C ALA A 438 -25.91 -14.24 -23.58
N THR A 439 -24.77 -14.90 -23.69
CA THR A 439 -24.64 -16.19 -24.37
C THR A 439 -24.66 -17.30 -23.33
N SER A 440 -25.69 -18.14 -23.42
CA SER A 440 -25.83 -19.39 -22.70
C SER A 440 -24.79 -20.42 -23.16
N ALA A 441 -24.01 -20.97 -22.22
CA ALA A 441 -23.29 -22.22 -22.41
C ALA A 441 -23.90 -23.28 -21.47
N SER A 442 -24.18 -24.44 -22.04
CA SER A 442 -24.94 -25.57 -21.50
C SER A 442 -24.33 -26.20 -20.25
N ALA A 443 -25.20 -26.56 -19.31
CA ALA A 443 -24.91 -27.37 -18.15
C ALA A 443 -24.45 -28.79 -18.55
N GLY A 444 -23.22 -29.14 -18.15
CA GLY A 444 -22.83 -30.54 -17.92
C GLY A 444 -23.25 -30.93 -16.51
N ALA A 445 -24.08 -31.96 -16.40
CA ALA A 445 -24.54 -32.51 -15.14
C ALA A 445 -23.40 -33.29 -14.46
N GLU A 446 -22.98 -32.84 -13.27
CA GLU A 446 -22.36 -33.69 -12.26
C GLU A 446 -23.22 -33.67 -10.99
N GLU A 447 -23.51 -34.86 -10.48
CA GLU A 447 -24.42 -35.17 -9.38
C GLU A 447 -23.95 -34.67 -7.98
N PRO A 448 -24.87 -34.54 -7.01
CA PRO A 448 -24.63 -33.90 -5.73
C PRO A 448 -23.96 -34.84 -4.72
N VAL A 449 -22.62 -34.80 -4.65
CA VAL A 449 -21.86 -35.43 -3.57
C VAL A 449 -20.71 -34.50 -3.15
N ALA A 450 -20.49 -34.11 -1.89
CA ALA A 450 -21.35 -33.92 -0.73
C ALA A 450 -20.55 -33.00 0.21
N LEU A 451 -21.06 -31.80 0.53
CA LEU A 451 -20.46 -30.96 1.58
C LEU A 451 -20.41 -31.72 2.91
N ALA A 452 -21.38 -32.61 3.16
CA ALA A 452 -21.37 -33.55 4.28
C ALA A 452 -20.21 -34.57 4.22
N ALA A 453 -19.84 -35.09 3.05
CA ALA A 453 -18.67 -35.97 2.90
C ALA A 453 -17.36 -35.19 3.05
N LEU A 454 -17.30 -33.95 2.56
CA LEU A 454 -16.17 -33.05 2.78
C LEU A 454 -15.98 -32.83 4.30
N LEU A 455 -17.06 -32.52 5.03
CA LEU A 455 -17.04 -32.31 6.49
C LEU A 455 -16.75 -33.59 7.31
N ALA A 456 -17.04 -34.78 6.78
CA ALA A 456 -16.94 -36.05 7.51
C ALA A 456 -15.63 -36.84 7.32
N GLN A 457 -14.72 -36.43 6.43
CA GLN A 457 -13.46 -37.18 6.23
C GLN A 457 -12.55 -37.11 7.47
N PRO A 458 -12.15 -38.26 8.06
CA PRO A 458 -11.10 -38.32 9.05
C PRO A 458 -9.74 -38.43 8.34
N HIS A 459 -8.82 -37.52 8.64
CA HIS A 459 -7.43 -37.64 8.22
C HIS A 459 -6.55 -37.80 9.46
N GLY A 460 -5.51 -38.61 9.30
CA GLY A 460 -4.74 -39.28 10.35
C GLY A 460 -4.15 -38.35 11.41
N ASP A 461 -3.83 -38.96 12.56
CA ASP A 461 -3.36 -38.33 13.79
C ASP A 461 -2.43 -37.13 13.55
N VAL A 462 -2.98 -35.93 13.71
CA VAL A 462 -2.18 -34.71 13.86
C VAL A 462 -1.75 -34.67 15.33
N PRO A 463 -0.45 -34.77 15.66
CA PRO A 463 -0.01 -34.77 17.05
C PRO A 463 -0.44 -33.47 17.72
N ARG A 464 -1.22 -33.57 18.81
CA ARG A 464 -1.54 -32.43 19.66
C ARG A 464 -0.29 -31.98 20.41
N GLY A 465 0.49 -31.12 19.77
CA GLY A 465 1.64 -30.45 20.34
C GLY A 465 1.79 -29.09 19.72
N GLY A 466 1.82 -28.03 20.53
CA GLY A 466 1.93 -26.64 20.07
C GLY A 466 3.06 -26.49 19.04
N LEU A 467 2.76 -25.77 17.96
CA LEU A 467 3.61 -25.65 16.79
C LEU A 467 4.91 -24.90 17.14
N ALA A 468 6.05 -25.58 17.01
CA ALA A 468 7.38 -24.97 17.15
C ALA A 468 7.66 -23.95 16.02
N VAL A 469 8.60 -23.02 16.25
CA VAL A 469 8.92 -21.82 15.45
C VAL A 469 9.14 -22.06 13.93
N GLY A 470 9.58 -23.26 13.52
CA GLY A 470 9.72 -23.63 12.10
C GLY A 470 8.40 -24.01 11.41
N VAL A 471 7.37 -24.35 12.18
CA VAL A 471 6.05 -24.81 11.70
C VAL A 471 5.04 -23.66 11.64
N THR A 472 5.23 -22.58 12.42
CA THR A 472 4.44 -21.34 12.32
C THR A 472 4.60 -20.62 10.97
N VAL A 473 5.77 -20.72 10.32
CA VAL A 473 5.96 -20.21 8.94
C VAL A 473 5.15 -21.03 7.94
N ALA A 474 5.04 -22.35 8.14
CA ALA A 474 4.21 -23.21 7.30
C ALA A 474 2.71 -22.95 7.53
N ALA A 475 2.29 -22.74 8.78
CA ALA A 475 0.93 -22.33 9.10
C ALA A 475 0.58 -20.95 8.51
N GLY A 476 1.51 -19.99 8.56
CA GLY A 476 1.40 -18.70 7.89
C GLY A 476 1.24 -18.83 6.38
N ARG A 477 2.13 -19.59 5.72
CA ARG A 477 2.02 -19.89 4.27
C ARG A 477 0.70 -20.56 3.89
N LEU A 478 0.24 -21.51 4.69
CA LEU A 478 -1.06 -22.16 4.47
C LEU A 478 -2.21 -21.17 4.70
N SER A 479 -2.11 -20.28 5.68
CA SER A 479 -3.11 -19.21 5.89
C SER A 479 -3.14 -18.24 4.70
N ASP A 480 -1.98 -17.86 4.18
CA ASP A 480 -1.84 -17.01 3.00
C ASP A 480 -2.37 -17.72 1.74
N GLN A 481 -2.09 -19.01 1.60
CA GLN A 481 -2.61 -19.84 0.51
C GLN A 481 -4.13 -19.96 0.58
N ALA A 482 -4.70 -20.15 1.78
CA ALA A 482 -6.14 -20.15 1.98
C ALA A 482 -6.75 -18.77 1.63
N ALA A 483 -6.14 -17.68 2.06
CA ALA A 483 -6.59 -16.33 1.73
C ALA A 483 -6.52 -16.06 0.22
N ALA A 484 -5.46 -16.51 -0.45
CA ALA A 484 -5.31 -16.44 -1.90
C ALA A 484 -6.38 -17.25 -2.64
N GLN A 485 -6.73 -18.44 -2.13
CA GLN A 485 -7.79 -19.26 -2.69
C GLN A 485 -9.19 -18.66 -2.45
N ILE A 486 -9.43 -18.00 -1.32
CA ILE A 486 -10.67 -17.20 -1.12
C ILE A 486 -10.72 -16.08 -2.16
N ALA A 487 -9.62 -15.35 -2.36
CA ALA A 487 -9.57 -14.25 -3.33
C ALA A 487 -9.76 -14.74 -4.78
N ALA A 488 -9.15 -15.87 -5.15
CA ALA A 488 -9.35 -16.51 -6.45
C ALA A 488 -10.81 -16.95 -6.63
N GLY A 489 -11.41 -17.52 -5.58
CA GLY A 489 -12.82 -17.89 -5.58
C GLY A 489 -13.75 -16.68 -5.72
N ASP A 490 -13.48 -15.59 -4.98
CA ASP A 490 -14.24 -14.34 -5.05
C ASP A 490 -14.12 -13.70 -6.45
N ALA A 491 -12.94 -13.76 -7.07
CA ALA A 491 -12.71 -13.28 -8.44
C ALA A 491 -13.51 -14.10 -9.46
N ALA A 492 -13.47 -15.44 -9.36
CA ALA A 492 -14.23 -16.33 -10.23
C ALA A 492 -15.75 -16.14 -10.05
N ALA A 493 -16.23 -16.01 -8.80
CA ALA A 493 -17.65 -15.76 -8.51
C ALA A 493 -18.13 -14.42 -9.11
N ASN A 494 -17.32 -13.36 -9.01
CA ASN A 494 -17.63 -12.06 -9.60
C ASN A 494 -17.62 -12.10 -11.14
N ALA A 495 -16.83 -12.99 -11.75
CA ALA A 495 -16.84 -13.26 -13.18
C ALA A 495 -18.01 -14.18 -13.61
N SER A 496 -18.90 -14.56 -12.68
CA SER A 496 -19.95 -15.57 -12.88
C SER A 496 -19.43 -16.97 -13.22
N ASP A 497 -18.13 -17.23 -13.00
CA ASP A 497 -17.52 -18.54 -13.08
C ASP A 497 -17.69 -19.26 -11.74
N LEU A 498 -18.90 -19.79 -11.53
CA LEU A 498 -19.29 -20.44 -10.29
C LEU A 498 -18.56 -21.79 -10.08
N VAL A 499 -18.05 -22.40 -11.15
CA VAL A 499 -17.33 -23.69 -11.09
C VAL A 499 -15.94 -23.46 -10.50
N THR A 500 -15.18 -22.52 -11.07
CA THR A 500 -13.85 -22.16 -10.54
C THR A 500 -13.96 -21.52 -9.16
N ALA A 501 -15.00 -20.72 -8.91
CA ALA A 501 -15.26 -20.17 -7.58
C ALA A 501 -15.40 -21.27 -6.51
N LEU A 502 -16.27 -22.25 -6.78
CA LEU A 502 -16.51 -23.37 -5.88
C LEU A 502 -15.25 -24.21 -5.67
N GLN A 503 -14.44 -24.40 -6.71
CA GLN A 503 -13.18 -25.13 -6.62
C GLN A 503 -12.17 -24.42 -5.70
N SER A 504 -11.96 -23.12 -5.88
CA SER A 504 -11.04 -22.34 -5.05
C SER A 504 -11.50 -22.25 -3.59
N TYR A 505 -12.80 -22.11 -3.34
CA TYR A 505 -13.29 -22.15 -1.96
C TYR A 505 -13.20 -23.53 -1.30
N LYS A 506 -13.37 -24.63 -2.06
CA LYS A 506 -13.12 -26.00 -1.54
C LYS A 506 -11.66 -26.17 -1.14
N GLN A 507 -10.72 -25.72 -1.98
CA GLN A 507 -9.29 -25.73 -1.64
C GLN A 507 -8.98 -24.91 -0.39
N THR A 508 -9.67 -23.79 -0.19
CA THR A 508 -9.58 -23.01 1.05
C THR A 508 -10.02 -23.83 2.25
N ILE A 509 -11.17 -24.53 2.17
CA ILE A 509 -11.66 -25.36 3.28
C ILE A 509 -10.64 -26.43 3.65
N ASP A 510 -10.04 -27.11 2.67
CA ASP A 510 -9.06 -28.17 2.91
C ASP A 510 -7.85 -27.65 3.69
N ILE A 511 -7.34 -26.47 3.31
CA ILE A 511 -6.20 -25.82 3.96
C ILE A 511 -6.56 -25.34 5.37
N VAL A 512 -7.67 -24.62 5.52
CA VAL A 512 -8.03 -24.02 6.82
C VAL A 512 -8.49 -25.10 7.80
N ARG A 513 -9.08 -26.21 7.35
CA ARG A 513 -9.38 -27.34 8.24
C ARG A 513 -8.13 -27.99 8.81
N TYR A 514 -7.08 -28.17 8.00
CA TYR A 514 -5.80 -28.65 8.49
C TYR A 514 -5.25 -27.74 9.60
N LEU A 515 -5.28 -26.42 9.38
CA LEU A 515 -4.85 -25.43 10.37
C LEU A 515 -5.71 -25.44 11.64
N THR A 516 -7.03 -25.59 11.48
CA THR A 516 -7.98 -25.60 12.60
C THR A 516 -7.91 -26.91 13.41
N GLN A 517 -7.50 -28.02 12.81
CA GLN A 517 -7.24 -29.28 13.53
C GLN A 517 -5.94 -29.20 14.34
N ALA A 518 -4.91 -28.55 13.80
CA ALA A 518 -3.63 -28.34 14.48
C ALA A 518 -3.73 -27.33 15.63
N GLU A 519 -4.48 -26.24 15.45
CA GLU A 519 -4.74 -25.23 16.48
C GLU A 519 -6.25 -24.91 16.62
N PRO A 520 -7.02 -25.76 17.32
CA PRO A 520 -8.48 -25.60 17.45
C PRO A 520 -8.92 -24.29 18.10
N ASP A 521 -8.09 -23.72 18.96
CA ASP A 521 -8.40 -22.51 19.73
C ASP A 521 -7.92 -21.22 19.02
N ASN A 522 -7.28 -21.33 17.86
CA ASN A 522 -6.80 -20.16 17.11
C ASN A 522 -7.98 -19.45 16.43
N ALA A 523 -8.36 -18.30 16.99
CA ALA A 523 -9.51 -17.53 16.55
C ALA A 523 -9.43 -17.05 15.09
N LEU A 524 -8.22 -16.80 14.57
CA LEU A 524 -8.03 -16.38 13.18
C LEU A 524 -8.32 -17.52 12.20
N PHE A 525 -7.83 -18.73 12.49
CA PHE A 525 -8.07 -19.90 11.63
C PHE A 525 -9.55 -20.29 11.61
N GLN A 526 -10.18 -20.31 12.78
CA GLN A 526 -11.63 -20.53 12.90
C GLN A 526 -12.43 -19.48 12.10
N ARG A 527 -12.06 -18.19 12.20
CA ARG A 527 -12.73 -17.12 11.44
C ARG A 527 -12.54 -17.27 9.93
N ASN A 528 -11.35 -17.63 9.46
CA ASN A 528 -11.11 -17.84 8.03
C ASN A 528 -11.92 -19.02 7.49
N LEU A 529 -12.13 -20.08 8.29
CA LEU A 529 -12.97 -21.21 7.92
C LEU A 529 -14.43 -20.78 7.74
N SER A 530 -14.96 -19.94 8.64
CA SER A 530 -16.34 -19.46 8.53
C SER A 530 -16.54 -18.56 7.30
N VAL A 531 -15.56 -17.73 6.95
CA VAL A 531 -15.59 -16.92 5.73
C VAL A 531 -15.66 -17.79 4.48
N ALA A 532 -14.81 -18.83 4.38
CA ALA A 532 -14.83 -19.77 3.26
C ALA A 532 -16.19 -20.48 3.11
N LEU A 533 -16.77 -20.91 4.23
CA LEU A 533 -18.10 -21.52 4.28
C LEU A 533 -19.20 -20.56 3.82
N ASN A 534 -19.13 -19.29 4.23
CA ASN A 534 -20.07 -18.26 3.75
C ASN A 534 -19.96 -18.06 2.23
N ARG A 535 -18.75 -18.05 1.68
CA ARG A 535 -18.55 -17.90 0.23
C ARG A 535 -19.08 -19.08 -0.57
N ILE A 536 -18.85 -20.31 -0.10
CA ILE A 536 -19.46 -21.51 -0.69
C ILE A 536 -20.98 -21.46 -0.60
N GLY A 537 -21.52 -21.05 0.54
CA GLY A 537 -22.95 -20.86 0.72
C GLY A 537 -23.54 -19.90 -0.31
N ALA A 538 -22.85 -18.80 -0.61
CA ALA A 538 -23.29 -17.81 -1.59
C ALA A 538 -23.31 -18.39 -3.02
N VAL A 539 -22.26 -19.11 -3.42
CA VAL A 539 -22.22 -19.77 -4.73
C VAL A 539 -23.34 -20.80 -4.87
N LEU A 540 -23.54 -21.65 -3.85
CA LEU A 540 -24.60 -22.66 -3.84
C LEU A 540 -25.99 -22.04 -3.87
N PHE A 541 -26.18 -20.91 -3.19
CA PHE A 541 -27.42 -20.16 -3.20
C PHE A 541 -27.75 -19.64 -4.60
N VAL A 542 -26.77 -19.06 -5.30
CA VAL A 542 -26.92 -18.59 -6.69
C VAL A 542 -27.22 -19.75 -7.64
N GLN A 543 -26.60 -20.92 -7.44
CA GLN A 543 -26.87 -22.14 -8.18
C GLN A 543 -28.24 -22.78 -7.87
N ARG A 544 -29.05 -22.17 -7.00
CA ARG A 544 -30.32 -22.71 -6.49
C ARG A 544 -30.18 -24.03 -5.72
N ASN A 545 -28.97 -24.39 -5.30
CA ASN A 545 -28.74 -25.45 -4.33
C ASN A 545 -28.94 -24.93 -2.91
N LEU A 546 -30.20 -24.66 -2.56
CA LEU A 546 -30.57 -24.06 -1.28
C LEU A 546 -30.21 -24.96 -0.09
N GLN A 547 -30.27 -26.28 -0.24
CA GLN A 547 -29.92 -27.22 0.82
C GLN A 547 -28.42 -27.20 1.14
N GLY A 548 -27.58 -27.15 0.11
CA GLY A 548 -26.14 -26.98 0.26
C GLY A 548 -25.76 -25.62 0.87
N ALA A 549 -26.40 -24.54 0.41
CA ALA A 549 -26.21 -23.20 0.98
C ALA A 549 -26.59 -23.12 2.45
N HIS A 550 -27.73 -23.71 2.83
CA HIS A 550 -28.17 -23.81 4.23
C HIS A 550 -27.16 -24.56 5.10
N ALA A 551 -26.62 -25.69 4.62
CA ALA A 551 -25.60 -26.44 5.35
C ALA A 551 -24.31 -25.62 5.55
N ALA A 552 -23.84 -24.93 4.52
CA ALA A 552 -22.63 -24.11 4.59
C ALA A 552 -22.78 -22.92 5.55
N TYR A 553 -23.88 -22.17 5.46
CA TYR A 553 -24.15 -21.05 6.37
C TYR A 553 -24.38 -21.51 7.81
N SER A 554 -25.02 -22.66 8.03
CA SER A 554 -25.19 -23.23 9.38
C SER A 554 -23.85 -23.60 10.02
N ALA A 555 -22.93 -24.21 9.24
CA ALA A 555 -21.59 -24.54 9.71
C ALA A 555 -20.77 -23.28 10.06
N SER A 556 -20.84 -22.26 9.21
CA SER A 556 -20.22 -20.96 9.46
C SER A 556 -20.75 -20.29 10.75
N LEU A 557 -22.08 -20.27 10.91
CA LEU A 557 -22.73 -19.71 12.09
C LEU A 557 -22.26 -20.40 13.38
N ALA A 558 -22.16 -21.73 13.39
CA ALA A 558 -21.70 -22.49 14.54
C ALA A 558 -20.26 -22.13 14.96
N ILE A 559 -19.37 -21.86 14.00
CA ILE A 559 -18.00 -21.43 14.27
C ILE A 559 -17.99 -20.02 14.88
N VAL A 560 -18.67 -19.07 14.23
CA VAL A 560 -18.66 -17.66 14.67
C VAL A 560 -19.39 -17.49 16.00
N GLN A 561 -20.40 -18.32 16.30
CA GLN A 561 -21.05 -18.38 17.63
C GLN A 561 -20.05 -18.74 18.72
N LYS A 562 -19.23 -19.79 18.52
CA LYS A 562 -18.19 -20.19 19.48
C LYS A 562 -17.14 -19.08 19.67
N LEU A 563 -16.68 -18.47 18.57
CA LEU A 563 -15.72 -17.36 18.62
C LEU A 563 -16.25 -16.15 19.38
N THR A 564 -17.52 -15.81 19.15
CA THR A 564 -18.17 -14.67 19.82
C THR A 564 -18.41 -14.96 21.30
N ALA A 565 -18.79 -16.19 21.66
CA ALA A 565 -18.97 -16.59 23.06
C ALA A 565 -17.65 -16.53 23.86
N ALA A 566 -16.53 -16.88 23.25
CA ALA A 566 -15.20 -16.75 23.86
C ALA A 566 -14.69 -15.30 23.92
N ASN A 567 -15.26 -14.39 23.14
CA ASN A 567 -14.77 -13.01 22.96
C ASN A 567 -15.91 -12.00 22.93
N LEU A 568 -16.75 -11.99 23.97
CA LEU A 568 -18.02 -11.24 24.01
C LEU A 568 -17.88 -9.75 23.74
N ALA A 569 -16.74 -9.14 24.08
CA ALA A 569 -16.49 -7.70 23.90
C ALA A 569 -15.95 -7.32 22.51
N ASN A 570 -15.64 -8.28 21.63
CA ASN A 570 -15.04 -7.99 20.33
C ASN A 570 -16.13 -7.59 19.30
N PRO A 571 -16.20 -6.32 18.87
CA PRO A 571 -17.24 -5.85 17.95
C PRO A 571 -17.14 -6.48 16.56
N SER A 572 -15.94 -6.91 16.13
CA SER A 572 -15.76 -7.58 14.83
C SER A 572 -16.42 -8.95 14.80
N PHE A 573 -16.27 -9.76 15.86
CA PHE A 573 -16.95 -11.07 15.92
C PHE A 573 -18.46 -10.95 16.07
N GLN A 574 -18.94 -9.94 16.80
CA GLN A 574 -20.38 -9.65 16.87
C GLN A 574 -20.95 -9.27 15.49
N ARG A 575 -20.20 -8.51 14.67
CA ARG A 575 -20.60 -8.20 13.28
C ARG A 575 -20.60 -9.45 12.40
N ASP A 576 -19.57 -10.29 12.49
CA ASP A 576 -19.51 -11.54 11.74
C ASP A 576 -20.68 -12.47 12.11
N LEU A 577 -21.04 -12.53 13.41
CA LEU A 577 -22.17 -13.31 13.89
C LEU A 577 -23.49 -12.79 13.33
N ALA A 578 -23.68 -11.46 13.33
CA ALA A 578 -24.86 -10.84 12.75
C ALA A 578 -24.97 -11.14 11.24
N TRP A 579 -23.84 -11.11 10.52
CA TRP A 579 -23.79 -11.44 9.09
C TRP A 579 -24.20 -12.90 8.81
N CYS A 580 -23.70 -13.86 9.61
CA CYS A 580 -24.07 -15.27 9.46
C CYS A 580 -25.57 -15.50 9.69
N HIS A 581 -26.18 -14.84 10.68
CA HIS A 581 -27.62 -14.87 10.89
C HIS A 581 -28.40 -14.28 9.69
N ALA A 582 -27.90 -13.22 9.07
CA ALA A 582 -28.55 -12.65 7.88
C ALA A 582 -28.53 -13.60 6.68
N LEU A 583 -27.37 -14.20 6.39
CA LEU A 583 -27.21 -15.16 5.29
C LEU A 583 -28.07 -16.41 5.47
N LEU A 584 -28.12 -16.94 6.70
CA LEU A 584 -28.96 -18.10 7.01
C LEU A 584 -30.46 -17.77 6.89
N ALA A 585 -30.86 -16.56 7.28
CA ALA A 585 -32.24 -16.11 7.10
C ALA A 585 -32.64 -16.02 5.62
N ASP A 586 -31.74 -15.56 4.75
CA ASP A 586 -32.00 -15.46 3.31
C ASP A 586 -32.22 -16.84 2.68
N VAL A 587 -31.36 -17.81 2.97
CA VAL A 587 -31.56 -19.18 2.44
C VAL A 587 -32.79 -19.87 3.02
N LEU A 588 -33.11 -19.66 4.30
CA LEU A 588 -34.33 -20.21 4.91
C LEU A 588 -35.59 -19.61 4.30
N THR A 589 -35.55 -18.32 3.92
CA THR A 589 -36.66 -17.65 3.23
C THR A 589 -36.89 -18.27 1.86
N ASP A 590 -35.84 -18.46 1.07
CA ASP A 590 -35.93 -19.11 -0.25
C ASP A 590 -36.34 -20.60 -0.17
N GLN A 591 -36.10 -21.25 0.97
CA GLN A 591 -36.61 -22.60 1.27
C GLN A 591 -38.08 -22.63 1.73
N GLY A 592 -38.73 -21.48 1.93
CA GLY A 592 -40.08 -21.40 2.50
C GLY A 592 -40.16 -21.65 4.00
N ARG A 593 -39.02 -21.76 4.69
CA ARG A 593 -38.92 -22.01 6.14
C ARG A 593 -39.01 -20.70 6.93
N HIS A 594 -40.14 -20.02 6.78
CA HIS A 594 -40.32 -18.62 7.21
C HIS A 594 -40.19 -18.40 8.72
N ALA A 595 -40.62 -19.37 9.56
CA ALA A 595 -40.51 -19.25 11.01
C ALA A 595 -39.05 -19.26 11.48
N GLU A 596 -38.24 -20.14 10.89
CA GLU A 596 -36.81 -20.22 11.20
C GLU A 596 -36.06 -19.00 10.63
N ALA A 597 -36.41 -18.55 9.42
CA ALA A 597 -35.87 -17.33 8.84
C ALA A 597 -36.13 -16.10 9.74
N PHE A 598 -37.33 -16.02 10.32
CA PHE A 598 -37.70 -15.00 11.28
C PHE A 598 -36.82 -15.02 12.53
N ASP A 599 -36.56 -16.20 13.12
CA ASP A 599 -35.68 -16.33 14.28
C ASP A 599 -34.24 -15.87 13.98
N GLN A 600 -33.74 -16.16 12.78
CA GLN A 600 -32.43 -15.69 12.34
C GLN A 600 -32.41 -14.16 12.12
N ARG A 601 -33.46 -13.58 11.50
CA ARG A 601 -33.59 -12.12 11.37
C ARG A 601 -33.70 -11.42 12.72
N ARG A 602 -34.42 -12.01 13.68
CA ARG A 602 -34.53 -11.49 15.05
C ARG A 602 -33.17 -11.46 15.75
N SER A 603 -32.39 -12.53 15.61
CA SER A 603 -31.03 -12.62 16.16
C SER A 603 -30.07 -11.61 15.53
N ASN A 604 -30.12 -11.45 14.19
CA ASN A 604 -29.39 -10.39 13.48
C ASN A 604 -29.75 -8.99 14.00
N ALA A 605 -31.04 -8.65 14.05
CA ALA A 605 -31.48 -7.34 14.51
C ALA A 605 -31.03 -7.05 15.95
N ALA A 606 -31.14 -8.02 16.87
CA ALA A 606 -30.69 -7.86 18.25
C ALA A 606 -29.18 -7.58 18.38
N LEU A 607 -28.35 -8.21 17.54
CA LEU A 607 -26.91 -7.96 17.50
C LEU A 607 -26.60 -6.57 16.94
N ILE A 608 -27.20 -6.20 15.82
CA ILE A 608 -26.99 -4.90 15.20
C ILE A 608 -27.50 -3.76 16.11
N THR A 609 -28.60 -3.94 16.84
CA THR A 609 -29.08 -2.97 17.84
C THR A 609 -28.05 -2.72 18.93
N ARG A 610 -27.44 -3.79 19.49
CA ARG A 610 -26.41 -3.63 20.51
C ARG A 610 -25.18 -2.89 19.97
N LEU A 611 -24.74 -3.25 18.77
CA LEU A 611 -23.60 -2.60 18.12
C LEU A 611 -23.88 -1.11 17.84
N ALA A 612 -25.04 -0.80 17.27
CA ALA A 612 -25.46 0.57 16.95
C ALA A 612 -25.66 1.45 18.19
N ASN A 613 -26.12 0.87 19.31
CA ASN A 613 -26.22 1.60 20.58
C ASN A 613 -24.85 1.90 21.19
N ALA A 614 -23.86 1.02 20.98
CA ALA A 614 -22.50 1.22 21.46
C ALA A 614 -21.73 2.26 20.63
N ALA A 615 -22.14 2.52 19.39
CA ALA A 615 -21.56 3.53 18.50
C ALA A 615 -22.68 4.38 17.84
N PRO A 616 -23.32 5.28 18.61
CA PRO A 616 -24.45 6.08 18.12
C PRO A 616 -24.08 7.01 16.96
N ASP A 617 -22.84 7.47 16.90
CA ASP A 617 -22.33 8.38 15.87
C ASP A 617 -21.85 7.66 14.59
N ASP A 618 -21.82 6.33 14.58
CA ASP A 618 -21.47 5.54 13.39
C ASP A 618 -22.67 5.45 12.43
N LEU A 619 -22.72 6.39 11.48
CA LEU A 619 -23.81 6.47 10.49
C LEU A 619 -23.99 5.19 9.67
N ALA A 620 -22.90 4.47 9.35
CA ALA A 620 -22.99 3.22 8.59
C ALA A 620 -23.66 2.13 9.44
N LEU A 621 -23.36 2.09 10.73
CA LEU A 621 -23.99 1.16 11.67
C LEU A 621 -25.44 1.52 11.98
N GLN A 622 -25.78 2.81 12.04
CA GLN A 622 -27.17 3.28 12.11
C GLN A 622 -27.97 2.86 10.85
N GLN A 623 -27.36 2.95 9.67
CA GLN A 623 -27.98 2.52 8.42
C GLN A 623 -28.19 1.00 8.38
N LEU A 624 -27.20 0.23 8.85
CA LEU A 624 -27.31 -1.21 8.98
C LEU A 624 -28.43 -1.59 9.96
N LEU A 625 -28.56 -0.87 11.07
CA LEU A 625 -29.66 -1.05 12.04
C LEU A 625 -31.03 -0.85 11.40
N ALA A 626 -31.21 0.24 10.64
CA ALA A 626 -32.46 0.49 9.92
C ALA A 626 -32.78 -0.64 8.93
N THR A 627 -31.78 -1.11 8.18
CA THR A 627 -31.92 -2.22 7.22
C THR A 627 -32.26 -3.54 7.91
N SER A 628 -31.63 -3.84 9.06
CA SER A 628 -31.90 -5.05 9.84
C SER A 628 -33.35 -5.07 10.35
N TYR A 629 -33.86 -3.95 10.86
CA TYR A 629 -35.28 -3.87 11.22
C TYR A 629 -36.18 -3.99 9.99
N GLN A 630 -35.86 -3.36 8.85
CA GLN A 630 -36.64 -3.57 7.63
C GLN A 630 -36.72 -5.06 7.25
N ARG A 631 -35.60 -5.78 7.25
CA ARG A 631 -35.55 -7.22 6.93
C ARG A 631 -36.27 -8.10 7.96
N LEU A 632 -36.31 -7.69 9.22
CA LEU A 632 -37.13 -8.35 10.24
C LEU A 632 -38.63 -8.14 9.99
N GLY A 633 -39.04 -6.95 9.53
CA GLY A 633 -40.39 -6.68 9.07
C GLY A 633 -40.79 -7.55 7.87
N ASP A 634 -39.85 -7.75 6.92
CA ASP A 634 -40.05 -8.63 5.76
C ASP A 634 -40.33 -10.08 6.20
N ALA A 635 -39.66 -10.56 7.26
CA ALA A 635 -39.83 -11.92 7.76
C ALA A 635 -41.16 -12.16 8.51
N PHE A 636 -41.84 -11.11 8.99
CA PHE A 636 -43.16 -11.23 9.62
C PHE A 636 -44.29 -11.47 8.61
N VAL A 637 -44.16 -10.93 7.38
CA VAL A 637 -45.20 -11.00 6.35
C VAL A 637 -45.58 -12.44 5.97
N PRO A 638 -44.65 -13.35 5.64
CA PRO A 638 -45.00 -14.73 5.28
C PRO A 638 -45.52 -15.55 6.47
N LEU A 639 -45.38 -15.07 7.70
CA LEU A 639 -45.98 -15.67 8.90
C LEU A 639 -47.42 -15.20 9.15
N GLY A 640 -47.98 -14.35 8.29
CA GLY A 640 -49.29 -13.74 8.47
C GLY A 640 -49.37 -12.70 9.58
N ASN A 641 -48.25 -12.38 10.24
CA ASN A 641 -48.20 -11.42 11.34
C ASN A 641 -47.95 -9.99 10.81
N ILE A 642 -48.98 -9.45 10.17
CA ILE A 642 -48.93 -8.12 9.55
C ILE A 642 -48.72 -7.00 10.60
N ASP A 643 -49.28 -7.16 11.80
CA ASP A 643 -49.12 -6.20 12.90
C ASP A 643 -47.66 -6.12 13.39
N GLY A 644 -46.99 -7.27 13.49
CA GLY A 644 -45.56 -7.36 13.78
C GLY A 644 -44.71 -6.70 12.69
N ALA A 645 -45.03 -6.95 11.42
CA ALA A 645 -44.36 -6.31 10.28
C ALA A 645 -44.48 -4.78 10.34
N LEU A 646 -45.69 -4.26 10.55
CA LEU A 646 -45.94 -2.82 10.66
C LEU A 646 -45.20 -2.19 11.85
N THR A 647 -45.17 -2.86 12.98
CA THR A 647 -44.45 -2.39 14.19
C THR A 647 -42.97 -2.19 13.87
N VAL A 648 -42.34 -3.20 13.28
CA VAL A 648 -40.91 -3.16 12.98
C VAL A 648 -40.57 -2.22 11.82
N TYR A 649 -41.40 -2.14 10.78
CA TYR A 649 -41.21 -1.15 9.72
C TYR A 649 -41.29 0.28 10.24
N ARG A 650 -42.16 0.56 11.22
CA ARG A 650 -42.23 1.89 11.86
C ARG A 650 -40.97 2.22 12.65
N ILE A 651 -40.37 1.24 13.33
CA ILE A 651 -39.08 1.40 14.01
C ILE A 651 -37.99 1.74 12.98
N SER A 652 -37.90 0.96 11.90
CA SER A 652 -36.96 1.19 10.80
C SER A 652 -37.17 2.57 10.13
N LEU A 653 -38.42 2.99 9.96
CA LEU A 653 -38.76 4.32 9.42
C LEU A 653 -38.32 5.45 10.36
N GLY A 654 -38.48 5.29 11.67
CA GLY A 654 -38.01 6.25 12.67
C GLY A 654 -36.48 6.39 12.66
N LEU A 655 -35.76 5.26 12.58
CA LEU A 655 -34.31 5.24 12.41
C LEU A 655 -33.87 5.94 11.12
N THR A 656 -34.56 5.63 10.01
CA THR A 656 -34.30 6.22 8.70
C THR A 656 -34.50 7.73 8.66
N LYS A 657 -35.55 8.24 9.30
CA LYS A 657 -35.79 9.68 9.43
C LYS A 657 -34.67 10.38 10.20
N ARG A 658 -34.27 9.83 11.34
CA ARG A 658 -33.11 10.36 12.10
C ARG A 658 -31.83 10.36 11.27
N GLY A 659 -31.60 9.29 10.49
CA GLY A 659 -30.47 9.20 9.57
C GLY A 659 -30.51 10.28 8.48
N LEU A 660 -31.68 10.53 7.88
CA LEU A 660 -31.87 11.59 6.88
C LEU A 660 -31.62 12.99 7.47
N ASP A 661 -32.12 13.25 8.67
CA ASP A 661 -31.95 14.53 9.37
C ASP A 661 -30.47 14.77 9.73
N ALA A 662 -29.75 13.72 10.13
CA ALA A 662 -28.33 13.80 10.48
C ALA A 662 -27.38 13.88 9.27
N SER A 663 -27.79 13.38 8.10
CA SER A 663 -26.91 13.22 6.92
C SER A 663 -27.16 14.22 5.79
N GLY A 664 -28.17 15.10 5.89
CA GLY A 664 -28.43 16.12 4.88
C GLY A 664 -28.92 15.57 3.53
N GLN A 665 -29.77 14.54 3.55
CA GLN A 665 -30.34 13.83 2.38
C GLN A 665 -29.38 12.89 1.61
N ASP A 666 -28.64 12.05 2.34
CA ASP A 666 -27.88 10.94 1.75
C ASP A 666 -28.78 10.00 0.88
N PRO A 667 -28.39 9.71 -0.38
CA PRO A 667 -29.11 8.81 -1.28
C PRO A 667 -29.42 7.42 -0.69
N ALA A 668 -28.55 6.88 0.14
CA ALA A 668 -28.73 5.55 0.72
C ALA A 668 -29.88 5.52 1.74
N TRP A 669 -29.99 6.56 2.56
CA TRP A 669 -31.11 6.75 3.48
C TRP A 669 -32.43 7.01 2.74
N ASN A 670 -32.39 7.76 1.63
CA ASN A 670 -33.56 8.00 0.76
C ASN A 670 -34.10 6.70 0.14
N GLN A 671 -33.21 5.79 -0.26
CA GLN A 671 -33.58 4.50 -0.82
C GLN A 671 -34.30 3.62 0.22
N ILE A 672 -33.79 3.57 1.45
CA ILE A 672 -34.41 2.84 2.56
C ILE A 672 -35.78 3.44 2.89
N TYR A 673 -35.86 4.78 2.96
CA TYR A 673 -37.09 5.51 3.24
C TYR A 673 -38.20 5.17 2.23
N THR A 674 -37.89 5.25 0.94
CA THR A 674 -38.84 4.97 -0.14
C THR A 674 -39.32 3.52 -0.10
N THR A 675 -38.39 2.59 0.11
CA THR A 675 -38.69 1.16 0.22
C THR A 675 -39.62 0.86 1.42
N LEU A 676 -39.36 1.49 2.56
CA LEU A 676 -40.19 1.33 3.77
C LEU A 676 -41.60 1.86 3.58
N LEU A 677 -41.77 3.02 2.94
CA LEU A 677 -43.11 3.56 2.67
C LEU A 677 -43.95 2.61 1.81
N GLN A 678 -43.33 2.00 0.78
CA GLN A 678 -44.00 1.00 -0.06
C GLN A 678 -44.39 -0.24 0.75
N LYS A 679 -43.47 -0.76 1.57
CA LYS A 679 -43.72 -1.93 2.42
C LYS A 679 -44.80 -1.69 3.48
N ILE A 680 -44.78 -0.52 4.14
CA ILE A 680 -45.81 -0.12 5.11
C ILE A 680 -47.16 0.00 4.41
N ARG A 681 -47.23 0.62 3.23
CA ARG A 681 -48.46 0.71 2.44
C ARG A 681 -49.01 -0.68 2.10
N ALA A 682 -48.17 -1.58 1.61
CA ALA A 682 -48.56 -2.95 1.26
C ALA A 682 -49.07 -3.71 2.50
N ALA A 683 -48.38 -3.62 3.63
CA ALA A 683 -48.79 -4.23 4.88
C ALA A 683 -50.12 -3.67 5.40
N LEU A 684 -50.35 -2.35 5.34
CA LEU A 684 -51.64 -1.74 5.73
C LEU A 684 -52.80 -2.19 4.83
N LEU A 685 -52.56 -2.40 3.53
CA LEU A 685 -53.56 -2.94 2.62
C LEU A 685 -53.89 -4.40 2.95
N ALA A 686 -52.88 -5.23 3.22
CA ALA A 686 -53.06 -6.60 3.66
C ALA A 686 -53.81 -6.69 5.01
N GLN A 687 -53.49 -5.79 5.96
CA GLN A 687 -54.17 -5.70 7.26
C GLN A 687 -55.66 -5.39 7.10
N ARG A 688 -56.03 -4.48 6.17
CA ARG A 688 -57.44 -4.16 5.87
C ARG A 688 -58.19 -5.31 5.20
N GLN A 689 -57.51 -6.14 4.42
CA GLN A 689 -58.11 -7.31 3.77
C GLN A 689 -58.33 -8.48 4.75
N LEU A 690 -57.58 -8.52 5.86
CA LEU A 690 -57.70 -9.52 6.93
C LEU A 690 -58.70 -9.12 8.02
N ALA A 691 -59.07 -7.84 8.13
CA ALA A 691 -60.11 -7.39 9.04
C ALA A 691 -61.48 -7.94 8.57
N PRO A 692 -62.29 -8.57 9.44
CA PRO A 692 -63.63 -9.01 9.06
C PRO A 692 -64.39 -7.79 8.53
N GLN A 693 -64.98 -7.93 7.33
CA GLN A 693 -65.94 -6.95 6.84
C GLN A 693 -67.12 -6.97 7.82
N SER A 694 -67.18 -5.97 8.68
CA SER A 694 -68.30 -5.71 9.58
C SER A 694 -69.56 -5.41 8.79
#